data_AF-A0A0S8FEF0-F1
#
_entry.id   AF-A0A0S8FEF0-F1
#
_cell.length_a   1.000
_cell.length_b   1.000
_cell.length_c   1.000
_cell.angle_alpha   90.00
_cell.angle_beta   90.00
_cell.angle_gamma   90.00
#
_symmetry.space_group_name_H-M   'P 1'
#
loop_
_entity.id
_entity.type
_entity.pdbx_description
1 polymer ?
#
loop_
_entity_poly.entity_id
_entity_poly.type
_entity_poly.pdbx_seq_one_letter_code
_entity_poly.pdbx_strand_id
1 'polypeptide(L)'
;MKTRLTAVAAILAVTVLSVGAAGAQTPAPTQTTLKQDSIDLATLMPPDTIAYLESGSLGRQVDTAIGMLEGTPFADPLVAVQPNTGGGPGPQQILGAVLNPAMLDQVTKVRGWAIGFQGLAQTDRGPEPNVVSVLDLGPGNGLRPAVTMGIMMAGVPAGRIEGMDVIRVNDPAGGGIAYDDRMVVYARPYEQLEWCVQQHQSAGGSPSLATANAAFARFDRELRSTSALAFWMDTGRLLQTLQQASGPGGEGLKAFVAGLRAAGVQDITCRAVFDPQNPFVEAVANLDPEHPSQMNGFALTGPLGRDVLRGIPPAAIALIAGGVTDVQTASLTVQLPFGAATNPLAGAEKVAVFALPPDPHVAAFGDIAAAISGSLGVVVTAQPGGNAADLLESVRAFADLAMVEAGAPIYTMDTEDGMVEIVLPTESPVQGIYLGHGDGFVVASLSPDVVRASLEAGRSGHSALTAGPLHEPLNGLEPEVSTVVLASAGDLVAAATALTEATKPDDEELTQLLGDLQQLLQATRLQVTSSEFPARVAIRAGAVAVPSLADALPILTALGRYEAPVAPVEAVEVAKSITPIRVDGQADDWAGVEPLPWTEGTDAIGQARVVWRDDGLYGLVTSFDPAIEVNDGQPWTNDGLQVFIEVDNARRRGHSPHSRGLLLWPTPQTGPGAASTIVEVHGGAGLRDAGMDEGYGVDCHWAETDDGYAIEFYVPASLLAAQSMVPGSEIGLCLLLRNGSIAPAASFCAEEGSDTWRRPDMWGAIRLSAG
;
A
#
# COMPACT_ATOMS: atom_id res chain seq x y z
N MET A 1 -9.14 -5.04 12.91
CA MET A 1 -8.19 -3.94 13.23
C MET A 1 -7.05 -3.86 12.22
N LYS A 2 -6.30 -4.96 11.96
CA LYS A 2 -5.34 -5.08 10.83
C LYS A 2 -5.90 -4.56 9.50
N THR A 3 -7.14 -4.89 9.13
CA THR A 3 -7.77 -4.48 7.85
C THR A 3 -8.09 -2.99 7.73
N ARG A 4 -8.27 -2.26 8.83
CA ARG A 4 -8.57 -0.81 8.84
C ARG A 4 -7.30 0.04 8.89
N LEU A 5 -6.26 -0.42 9.61
CA LEU A 5 -4.90 0.14 9.49
C LEU A 5 -4.31 -0.14 8.10
N THR A 6 -4.61 -1.29 7.50
CA THR A 6 -4.19 -1.62 6.12
C THR A 6 -4.89 -0.72 5.09
N ALA A 7 -6.10 -0.21 5.34
CA ALA A 7 -6.76 0.71 4.42
C ALA A 7 -6.18 2.13 4.49
N VAL A 8 -5.86 2.62 5.69
CA VAL A 8 -5.18 3.92 5.88
C VAL A 8 -3.72 3.84 5.42
N ALA A 9 -3.03 2.75 5.73
CA ALA A 9 -1.69 2.45 5.23
C ALA A 9 -1.68 2.12 3.73
N ALA A 10 -2.74 1.58 3.13
CA ALA A 10 -2.83 1.40 1.67
C ALA A 10 -3.17 2.72 0.96
N ILE A 11 -3.93 3.62 1.57
CA ILE A 11 -4.13 4.98 1.01
C ILE A 11 -2.85 5.79 1.13
N LEU A 12 -2.14 5.73 2.26
CA LEU A 12 -0.82 6.35 2.43
C LEU A 12 0.26 5.67 1.57
N ALA A 13 0.28 4.34 1.46
CA ALA A 13 1.27 3.61 0.65
C ALA A 13 0.97 3.70 -0.85
N VAL A 14 -0.30 3.76 -1.29
CA VAL A 14 -0.62 4.06 -2.70
C VAL A 14 -0.27 5.50 -3.02
N THR A 15 -0.42 6.45 -2.09
CA THR A 15 -0.04 7.86 -2.32
C THR A 15 1.48 8.09 -2.23
N VAL A 16 2.20 7.37 -1.36
CA VAL A 16 3.66 7.49 -1.18
C VAL A 16 4.44 6.62 -2.18
N LEU A 17 3.97 5.42 -2.54
CA LEU A 17 4.64 4.53 -3.51
C LEU A 17 4.31 4.88 -4.98
N SER A 18 3.29 5.69 -5.27
CA SER A 18 3.04 6.18 -6.63
C SER A 18 3.63 7.58 -6.91
N VAL A 19 4.28 8.21 -5.93
CA VAL A 19 4.76 9.61 -6.05
C VAL A 19 6.21 9.83 -5.58
N GLY A 20 6.88 8.87 -4.92
CA GLY A 20 8.22 9.09 -4.35
C GLY A 20 9.36 8.40 -5.09
N ALA A 21 10.16 9.15 -5.85
CA ALA A 21 11.61 8.96 -5.93
C ALA A 21 12.22 10.14 -6.73
N ALA A 22 12.65 11.25 -6.10
CA ALA A 22 13.24 12.36 -6.87
C ALA A 22 14.19 13.28 -6.12
N GLY A 23 15.42 13.43 -6.64
CA GLY A 23 16.11 14.71 -6.67
C GLY A 23 17.64 14.62 -6.65
N ALA A 24 18.25 15.62 -7.31
CA ALA A 24 19.57 16.18 -7.10
C ALA A 24 19.47 17.71 -7.30
N GLN A 25 20.33 18.49 -6.64
CA GLN A 25 20.40 19.95 -6.83
C GLN A 25 21.20 20.29 -8.10
N THR A 26 20.56 20.94 -9.06
CA THR A 26 21.22 21.78 -10.06
C THR A 26 20.53 23.14 -10.13
N PRO A 27 21.27 24.22 -10.43
CA PRO A 27 20.73 25.58 -10.37
C PRO A 27 19.62 25.74 -11.40
N ALA A 28 18.63 26.58 -11.05
CA ALA A 28 17.43 26.86 -11.84
C ALA A 28 17.74 26.83 -13.35
N PRO A 29 17.13 25.91 -14.13
CA PRO A 29 17.29 25.95 -15.56
C PRO A 29 16.76 27.30 -16.01
N THR A 30 17.64 28.05 -16.66
CA THR A 30 17.25 29.24 -17.40
C THR A 30 16.03 28.83 -18.20
N GLN A 31 14.87 29.46 -17.95
CA GLN A 31 13.65 29.25 -18.73
C GLN A 31 13.96 29.64 -20.16
N THR A 32 14.56 28.71 -20.89
CA THR A 32 14.79 28.82 -22.32
C THR A 32 13.39 28.67 -22.85
N THR A 33 12.83 29.80 -23.28
CA THR A 33 11.51 29.91 -23.84
C THR A 33 11.51 29.10 -25.13
N LEU A 34 11.34 27.78 -25.05
CA LEU A 34 10.98 26.91 -26.17
C LEU A 34 9.49 27.16 -26.51
N LYS A 35 9.10 28.44 -26.62
CA LYS A 35 7.88 28.86 -27.29
C LYS A 35 8.27 29.03 -28.76
N GLN A 36 8.05 27.99 -29.59
CA GLN A 36 7.43 28.20 -30.92
C GLN A 36 7.31 26.96 -31.83
N ASP A 37 8.04 25.86 -31.62
CA ASP A 37 8.10 24.84 -32.68
C ASP A 37 7.31 23.54 -32.45
N SER A 38 6.67 23.28 -31.30
CA SER A 38 5.86 22.04 -31.14
C SER A 38 4.50 22.15 -31.83
N ILE A 39 4.05 21.07 -32.48
CA ILE A 39 2.68 20.96 -33.01
C ILE A 39 1.75 20.66 -31.82
N ASP A 40 0.53 21.21 -31.81
CA ASP A 40 -0.48 20.77 -30.84
C ASP A 40 -1.01 19.41 -31.26
N LEU A 41 -0.65 18.33 -30.54
CA LEU A 41 -1.03 16.97 -30.91
C LEU A 41 -2.55 16.77 -30.94
N ALA A 42 -3.31 17.55 -30.16
CA ALA A 42 -4.77 17.49 -30.17
C ALA A 42 -5.37 18.02 -31.49
N THR A 43 -4.63 18.79 -32.29
CA THR A 43 -5.08 19.22 -33.63
C THR A 43 -5.03 18.09 -34.66
N LEU A 44 -4.26 17.04 -34.39
CA LEU A 44 -4.17 15.84 -35.22
C LEU A 44 -5.19 14.78 -34.79
N MET A 45 -5.96 15.07 -33.73
CA MET A 45 -7.02 14.20 -33.27
C MET A 45 -8.35 14.55 -33.94
N PRO A 46 -9.08 13.53 -34.42
CA PRO A 46 -10.41 13.69 -34.99
C PRO A 46 -11.40 14.35 -34.02
N PRO A 47 -12.38 15.13 -34.51
CA PRO A 47 -13.34 15.87 -33.68
C PRO A 47 -14.33 14.97 -32.91
N ASP A 48 -14.47 13.72 -33.34
CA ASP A 48 -15.29 12.69 -32.70
C ASP A 48 -14.52 11.90 -31.61
N THR A 49 -13.27 12.26 -31.32
CA THR A 49 -12.49 11.68 -30.21
C THR A 49 -13.28 11.80 -28.88
N ILE A 50 -13.39 10.67 -28.18
CA ILE A 50 -14.18 10.47 -26.96
C ILE A 50 -13.28 10.46 -25.72
N ALA A 51 -12.06 9.94 -25.86
CA ALA A 51 -11.04 10.00 -24.82
C ALA A 51 -9.69 10.34 -25.44
N TYR A 52 -8.88 11.11 -24.71
CA TYR A 52 -7.61 11.63 -25.16
C TYR A 52 -6.57 11.48 -24.05
N LEU A 53 -5.40 11.00 -24.41
CA LEU A 53 -4.25 10.88 -23.53
C LEU A 53 -3.05 11.51 -24.22
N GLU A 54 -2.34 12.39 -23.53
CA GLU A 54 -1.13 13.05 -24.01
C GLU A 54 -0.08 12.98 -22.93
N SER A 55 1.14 12.63 -23.30
CA SER A 55 2.30 12.94 -22.46
C SER A 55 2.91 14.22 -22.98
N GLY A 56 3.31 15.11 -22.06
CA GLY A 56 4.10 16.29 -22.41
C GLY A 56 5.47 15.89 -22.97
N SER A 57 6.47 16.77 -22.84
CA SER A 57 7.80 16.46 -23.38
C SER A 57 8.41 15.24 -22.68
N LEU A 58 8.33 14.08 -23.36
CA LEU A 58 8.99 12.85 -22.95
C LEU A 58 10.48 13.09 -22.71
N GLY A 59 11.10 13.88 -23.57
CA GLY A 59 12.49 14.22 -23.39
C GLY A 59 12.80 14.98 -22.11
N ARG A 60 11.98 15.98 -21.76
CA ARG A 60 12.07 16.66 -20.46
C ARG A 60 11.85 15.70 -19.31
N GLN A 61 10.90 14.77 -19.43
CA GLN A 61 10.63 13.80 -18.37
C GLN A 61 11.82 12.86 -18.17
N VAL A 62 12.46 12.42 -19.25
CA VAL A 62 13.68 11.60 -19.20
C VAL A 62 14.84 12.41 -18.62
N ASP A 63 15.03 13.67 -19.02
CA ASP A 63 16.04 14.56 -18.44
C ASP A 63 15.83 14.75 -16.93
N THR A 64 14.58 15.01 -16.52
CA THR A 64 14.20 15.11 -15.11
C THR A 64 14.47 13.80 -14.37
N ALA A 65 14.08 12.66 -14.94
CA ALA A 65 14.32 11.35 -14.33
C ALA A 65 15.81 11.03 -14.20
N ILE A 66 16.63 11.34 -15.22
CA ILE A 66 18.09 11.18 -15.16
C ILE A 66 18.68 12.09 -14.09
N GLY A 67 18.29 13.38 -14.08
CA GLY A 67 18.73 14.34 -13.06
C GLY A 67 18.36 13.90 -11.63
N MET A 68 17.26 13.18 -11.48
CA MET A 68 16.86 12.60 -10.19
C MET A 68 17.68 11.38 -9.77
N LEU A 69 18.29 10.67 -10.71
CA LEU A 69 19.19 9.55 -10.42
C LEU A 69 20.63 10.02 -10.18
N GLU A 70 20.98 11.25 -10.53
CA GLU A 70 22.29 11.82 -10.25
C GLU A 70 22.60 11.75 -8.74
N GLY A 71 23.81 11.30 -8.38
CA GLY A 71 24.20 11.09 -6.99
C GLY A 71 23.71 9.78 -6.37
N THR A 72 22.89 8.99 -7.07
CA THR A 72 22.49 7.64 -6.64
C THR A 72 23.38 6.56 -7.26
N PRO A 73 23.40 5.33 -6.72
CA PRO A 73 24.03 4.18 -7.37
C PRO A 73 23.44 3.82 -8.76
N PHE A 74 22.29 4.40 -9.12
CA PHE A 74 21.60 4.18 -10.40
C PHE A 74 21.89 5.27 -11.44
N ALA A 75 22.76 6.24 -11.14
CA ALA A 75 23.14 7.32 -12.06
C ALA A 75 23.73 6.80 -13.38
N ASP A 76 24.34 5.60 -13.38
CA ASP A 76 24.78 4.91 -14.58
C ASP A 76 23.90 3.66 -14.86
N PRO A 77 22.82 3.81 -15.64
CA PRO A 77 21.91 2.71 -15.94
C PRO A 77 22.60 1.56 -16.70
N LEU A 78 23.73 1.81 -17.38
CA LEU A 78 24.51 0.77 -18.07
C LEU A 78 25.32 -0.09 -17.09
N VAL A 79 25.68 0.43 -15.91
CA VAL A 79 26.31 -0.36 -14.84
C VAL A 79 25.28 -1.22 -14.11
N ALA A 80 24.04 -0.73 -13.98
CA ALA A 80 22.92 -1.48 -13.37
C ALA A 80 22.39 -2.61 -14.27
N VAL A 81 22.45 -2.44 -15.60
CA VAL A 81 22.09 -3.46 -16.59
C VAL A 81 23.37 -4.17 -17.07
N GLN A 82 23.95 -5.05 -16.24
CA GLN A 82 25.03 -5.90 -16.72
C GLN A 82 24.52 -6.80 -17.87
N PRO A 83 25.17 -6.81 -19.04
CA PRO A 83 24.80 -7.71 -20.10
C PRO A 83 25.15 -9.14 -19.68
N ASN A 84 24.15 -10.01 -19.54
CA ASN A 84 24.39 -11.45 -19.59
C ASN A 84 25.03 -11.75 -20.96
N THR A 85 26.32 -12.13 -20.94
CA THR A 85 27.20 -12.28 -22.11
C THR A 85 26.91 -13.53 -22.96
N GLY A 86 25.70 -14.08 -22.93
CA GLY A 86 25.36 -15.31 -23.63
C GLY A 86 23.93 -15.37 -24.15
N GLY A 87 23.75 -15.05 -25.44
CA GLY A 87 22.60 -15.51 -26.24
C GLY A 87 21.68 -14.42 -26.78
N GLY A 88 21.89 -14.04 -28.05
CA GLY A 88 20.93 -13.35 -28.93
C GLY A 88 20.38 -11.97 -28.49
N PRO A 89 19.74 -11.22 -29.41
CA PRO A 89 19.07 -9.96 -29.06
C PRO A 89 17.79 -10.23 -28.26
N GLY A 90 17.92 -10.30 -26.93
CA GLY A 90 16.80 -10.31 -26.00
C GLY A 90 16.30 -8.88 -25.68
N PRO A 91 15.11 -8.74 -25.06
CA PRO A 91 14.55 -7.45 -24.64
C PRO A 91 15.50 -6.59 -23.78
N GLN A 92 16.37 -7.23 -23.00
CA GLN A 92 17.41 -6.57 -22.19
C GLN A 92 18.48 -5.86 -23.04
N GLN A 93 18.82 -6.38 -24.23
CA GLN A 93 19.75 -5.69 -25.14
C GLN A 93 19.10 -4.50 -25.83
N ILE A 94 17.78 -4.55 -26.08
CA ILE A 94 17.01 -3.40 -26.58
C ILE A 94 16.97 -2.31 -25.51
N LEU A 95 16.67 -2.67 -24.25
CA LEU A 95 16.75 -1.76 -23.10
C LEU A 95 18.18 -1.18 -22.93
N GLY A 96 19.22 -2.01 -22.96
CA GLY A 96 20.60 -1.56 -22.88
C GLY A 96 21.03 -0.64 -24.03
N ALA A 97 20.52 -0.87 -25.25
CA ALA A 97 20.76 0.01 -26.40
C ALA A 97 20.02 1.34 -26.29
N VAL A 98 18.80 1.36 -25.76
CA VAL A 98 18.03 2.59 -25.49
C VAL A 98 18.65 3.43 -24.38
N LEU A 99 19.24 2.77 -23.37
CA LEU A 99 19.94 3.42 -22.25
C LEU A 99 21.38 3.85 -22.58
N ASN A 100 21.84 3.66 -23.82
CA ASN A 100 23.10 4.24 -24.29
C ASN A 100 23.00 5.78 -24.27
N PRO A 101 23.97 6.52 -23.70
CA PRO A 101 23.98 7.99 -23.67
C PRO A 101 23.66 8.66 -25.01
N ALA A 102 24.14 8.10 -26.13
CA ALA A 102 23.87 8.64 -27.46
C ALA A 102 22.40 8.45 -27.90
N MET A 103 21.74 7.37 -27.46
CA MET A 103 20.31 7.15 -27.68
C MET A 103 19.45 7.95 -26.71
N LEU A 104 19.88 8.08 -25.44
CA LEU A 104 19.23 8.95 -24.46
C LEU A 104 19.19 10.41 -24.96
N ASP A 105 20.28 10.96 -25.49
CA ASP A 105 20.30 12.30 -26.12
C ASP A 105 19.30 12.45 -27.28
N GLN A 106 18.95 11.36 -27.96
CA GLN A 106 17.93 11.40 -29.01
C GLN A 106 16.52 11.24 -28.42
N VAL A 107 16.33 10.42 -27.38
CA VAL A 107 15.07 10.32 -26.64
C VAL A 107 14.72 11.65 -25.95
N THR A 108 15.71 12.41 -25.47
CA THR A 108 15.50 13.73 -24.88
C THR A 108 15.01 14.78 -25.86
N LYS A 109 15.06 14.48 -27.17
CA LYS A 109 14.51 15.34 -28.23
C LYS A 109 13.04 15.06 -28.54
N VAL A 110 12.50 13.92 -28.08
CA VAL A 110 11.07 13.57 -28.25
C VAL A 110 10.20 14.57 -27.51
N ARG A 111 9.27 15.20 -28.23
CA ARG A 111 8.47 16.32 -27.73
C ARG A 111 7.15 15.91 -27.11
N GLY A 112 6.68 14.69 -27.39
CA GLY A 112 5.51 14.12 -26.74
C GLY A 112 4.86 13.04 -27.58
N TRP A 113 3.82 12.44 -27.00
CA TRP A 113 2.95 11.51 -27.71
C TRP A 113 1.51 11.72 -27.27
N ALA A 114 0.58 11.38 -28.14
CA ALA A 114 -0.84 11.43 -27.83
C ALA A 114 -1.58 10.23 -28.42
N ILE A 115 -2.66 9.82 -27.77
CA ILE A 115 -3.61 8.83 -28.26
C ILE A 115 -5.02 9.41 -28.11
N GLY A 116 -5.76 9.45 -29.22
CA GLY A 116 -7.19 9.71 -29.26
C GLY A 116 -7.95 8.41 -29.50
N PHE A 117 -8.98 8.16 -28.70
CA PHE A 117 -9.90 7.05 -28.85
C PHE A 117 -11.26 7.58 -29.30
N GLN A 118 -11.81 7.04 -30.39
CA GLN A 118 -13.05 7.52 -31.00
C GLN A 118 -14.23 6.57 -30.84
N GLY A 119 -14.00 5.35 -30.36
CA GLY A 119 -15.05 4.38 -30.15
C GLY A 119 -14.62 2.95 -30.50
N LEU A 120 -15.59 2.05 -30.59
CA LEU A 120 -15.38 0.65 -30.92
C LEU A 120 -16.03 0.35 -32.27
N ALA A 121 -15.25 -0.12 -33.24
CA ALA A 121 -15.76 -0.69 -34.48
C ALA A 121 -16.05 -2.18 -34.29
N GLN A 122 -17.21 -2.64 -34.77
CA GLN A 122 -17.49 -4.07 -34.80
C GLN A 122 -16.72 -4.73 -35.95
N THR A 123 -15.93 -5.73 -35.63
CA THR A 123 -15.19 -6.55 -36.61
C THR A 123 -15.64 -8.01 -36.51
N ASP A 124 -15.20 -8.84 -37.46
CA ASP A 124 -15.44 -10.29 -37.44
C ASP A 124 -14.82 -10.98 -36.21
N ARG A 125 -13.91 -10.31 -35.48
CA ARG A 125 -13.26 -10.80 -34.24
C ARG A 125 -13.84 -10.18 -32.96
N GLY A 126 -14.86 -9.32 -33.09
CA GLY A 126 -15.47 -8.58 -31.99
C GLY A 126 -15.21 -7.08 -32.05
N PRO A 127 -15.58 -6.33 -30.99
CA PRO A 127 -15.40 -4.88 -30.94
C PRO A 127 -13.92 -4.53 -30.81
N GLU A 128 -13.41 -3.72 -31.74
CA GLU A 128 -12.03 -3.24 -31.76
C GLU A 128 -11.96 -1.71 -31.65
N PRO A 129 -10.97 -1.13 -30.94
CA PRO A 129 -10.91 0.31 -30.73
C PRO A 129 -10.47 1.09 -31.98
N ASN A 130 -11.25 2.11 -32.35
CA ASN A 130 -10.84 3.15 -33.30
C ASN A 130 -9.93 4.13 -32.57
N VAL A 131 -8.70 4.27 -33.05
CA VAL A 131 -7.65 5.00 -32.36
C VAL A 131 -6.77 5.76 -33.34
N VAL A 132 -6.37 6.95 -32.93
CA VAL A 132 -5.29 7.72 -33.55
C VAL A 132 -4.20 7.87 -32.51
N SER A 133 -2.97 7.50 -32.85
CA SER A 133 -1.79 7.70 -32.01
C SER A 133 -0.77 8.54 -32.76
N VAL A 134 -0.17 9.51 -32.08
CA VAL A 134 0.80 10.43 -32.64
C VAL A 134 2.02 10.46 -31.74
N LEU A 135 3.20 10.44 -32.35
CA LEU A 135 4.50 10.62 -31.68
C LEU A 135 5.27 11.75 -32.36
N ASP A 136 5.57 12.82 -31.62
CA ASP A 136 6.43 13.93 -32.07
C ASP A 136 7.88 13.66 -31.66
N LEU A 137 8.68 13.22 -32.64
CA LEU A 137 10.10 12.92 -32.49
C LEU A 137 10.93 14.19 -32.29
N GLY A 138 10.36 15.38 -32.52
CA GLY A 138 11.06 16.65 -32.44
C GLY A 138 12.05 16.89 -33.59
N PRO A 139 12.84 17.98 -33.50
CA PRO A 139 13.86 18.28 -34.50
C PRO A 139 15.09 17.36 -34.29
N GLY A 140 15.09 16.18 -34.91
CA GLY A 140 16.22 15.26 -34.85
C GLY A 140 16.04 13.98 -35.66
N ASN A 141 17.01 13.66 -36.51
CA ASN A 141 16.95 12.46 -37.37
C ASN A 141 17.53 11.20 -36.71
N GLY A 142 18.01 11.26 -35.46
CA GLY A 142 18.73 10.16 -34.82
C GLY A 142 17.85 8.97 -34.42
N LEU A 143 16.59 9.20 -34.02
CA LEU A 143 15.63 8.12 -33.72
C LEU A 143 15.03 7.49 -34.98
N ARG A 144 15.10 8.18 -36.13
CA ARG A 144 14.42 7.77 -37.36
C ARG A 144 14.77 6.35 -37.80
N PRO A 145 16.04 5.89 -37.82
CA PRO A 145 16.35 4.53 -38.26
C PRO A 145 15.73 3.46 -37.36
N ALA A 146 15.77 3.66 -36.04
CA ALA A 146 15.20 2.72 -35.06
C ALA A 146 13.67 2.67 -35.16
N VAL A 147 13.03 3.84 -35.25
CA VAL A 147 11.58 3.97 -35.43
C VAL A 147 11.15 3.37 -36.77
N THR A 148 11.84 3.68 -37.87
CA THR A 148 11.54 3.13 -39.20
C THR A 148 11.69 1.61 -39.21
N MET A 149 12.73 1.07 -38.58
CA MET A 149 12.93 -0.38 -38.44
C MET A 149 11.75 -1.02 -37.70
N GLY A 150 11.33 -0.45 -36.57
CA GLY A 150 10.17 -0.94 -35.81
C GLY A 150 8.87 -0.90 -36.62
N ILE A 151 8.60 0.20 -37.31
CA ILE A 151 7.38 0.36 -38.13
C ILE A 151 7.40 -0.62 -39.32
N MET A 152 8.54 -0.84 -39.98
CA MET A 152 8.66 -1.80 -41.09
C MET A 152 8.40 -3.25 -40.67
N MET A 153 8.59 -3.59 -39.39
CA MET A 153 8.21 -4.91 -38.88
C MET A 153 6.70 -5.06 -38.66
N ALA A 154 5.95 -3.95 -38.55
CA ALA A 154 4.52 -3.96 -38.28
C ALA A 154 3.63 -4.14 -39.53
N GLY A 155 4.17 -3.95 -40.74
CA GLY A 155 3.35 -3.93 -41.95
C GLY A 155 4.10 -3.87 -43.27
N VAL A 156 3.39 -3.61 -44.34
CA VAL A 156 3.95 -3.47 -45.70
C VAL A 156 3.88 -2.02 -46.19
N PRO A 157 4.89 -1.52 -46.91
CA PRO A 157 4.84 -0.19 -47.52
C PRO A 157 3.62 -0.01 -48.43
N ALA A 158 2.92 1.12 -48.29
CA ALA A 158 1.67 1.43 -48.98
C ALA A 158 1.71 2.74 -49.79
N GLY A 159 2.91 3.28 -50.03
CA GLY A 159 3.13 4.51 -50.82
C GLY A 159 3.38 5.73 -49.93
N ARG A 160 2.93 6.90 -50.38
CA ARG A 160 3.06 8.19 -49.68
C ARG A 160 1.74 8.94 -49.62
N ILE A 161 1.47 9.60 -48.50
CA ILE A 161 0.37 10.56 -48.34
C ILE A 161 1.01 11.91 -48.01
N GLU A 162 0.76 12.92 -48.85
CA GLU A 162 1.28 14.29 -48.72
C GLU A 162 2.77 14.38 -48.31
N GLY A 163 3.60 13.50 -48.87
CA GLY A 163 5.05 13.48 -48.63
C GLY A 163 5.51 12.61 -47.45
N MET A 164 4.61 12.12 -46.61
CA MET A 164 4.91 11.15 -45.56
C MET A 164 4.93 9.72 -46.12
N ASP A 165 5.86 8.90 -45.66
CA ASP A 165 5.94 7.49 -46.03
C ASP A 165 4.90 6.69 -45.25
N VAL A 166 4.19 5.77 -45.93
CA VAL A 166 3.05 5.06 -45.34
C VAL A 166 3.27 3.56 -45.34
N ILE A 167 2.92 2.94 -44.22
CA ILE A 167 2.90 1.50 -44.01
C ILE A 167 1.48 1.09 -43.67
N ARG A 168 0.97 0.07 -44.38
CA ARG A 168 -0.29 -0.57 -44.02
C ARG A 168 0.03 -1.69 -43.04
N VAL A 169 -0.55 -1.61 -41.85
CA VAL A 169 -0.34 -2.60 -40.80
C VAL A 169 -1.03 -3.89 -41.23
N ASN A 170 -0.38 -5.04 -40.98
CA ASN A 170 -0.95 -6.36 -41.26
C ASN A 170 -1.98 -6.75 -40.18
N ASP A 171 -2.90 -5.85 -39.89
CA ASP A 171 -4.00 -6.02 -38.92
C ASP A 171 -5.31 -6.28 -39.67
N PRO A 172 -6.05 -7.36 -39.36
CA PRO A 172 -7.40 -7.62 -39.87
C PRO A 172 -8.38 -6.46 -39.71
N ALA A 173 -8.22 -5.62 -38.68
CA ALA A 173 -9.08 -4.46 -38.46
C ALA A 173 -8.70 -3.22 -39.30
N GLY A 174 -7.62 -3.30 -40.09
CA GLY A 174 -7.25 -2.30 -41.08
C GLY A 174 -6.76 -0.98 -40.48
N GLY A 175 -5.48 -0.92 -40.10
CA GLY A 175 -4.80 0.30 -39.67
C GLY A 175 -3.64 0.70 -40.59
N GLY A 176 -3.11 1.90 -40.37
CA GLY A 176 -1.94 2.40 -41.10
C GLY A 176 -1.06 3.30 -40.25
N ILE A 177 0.21 3.37 -40.63
CA ILE A 177 1.22 4.24 -40.02
C ILE A 177 1.78 5.16 -41.11
N ALA A 178 1.71 6.47 -40.91
CA ALA A 178 2.39 7.48 -41.72
C ALA A 178 3.53 8.07 -40.90
N TYR A 179 4.69 8.27 -41.50
CA TYR A 179 5.84 8.86 -40.80
C TYR A 179 6.71 9.72 -41.71
N ASP A 180 7.35 10.73 -41.11
CA ASP A 180 8.38 11.56 -41.73
C ASP A 180 9.58 11.74 -40.77
N ASP A 181 10.38 12.79 -40.97
CA ASP A 181 11.54 13.08 -40.12
C ASP A 181 11.17 13.56 -38.71
N ARG A 182 9.91 13.91 -38.48
CA ARG A 182 9.44 14.59 -37.27
C ARG A 182 8.30 13.85 -36.58
N MET A 183 7.37 13.27 -37.31
CA MET A 183 6.14 12.71 -36.79
C MET A 183 5.96 11.26 -37.20
N VAL A 184 5.38 10.48 -36.29
CA VAL A 184 4.77 9.19 -36.59
C VAL A 184 3.30 9.27 -36.21
N VAL A 185 2.42 8.93 -37.15
CA VAL A 185 0.97 8.89 -36.96
C VAL A 185 0.51 7.47 -37.24
N TYR A 186 -0.10 6.83 -36.25
CA TYR A 186 -0.85 5.61 -36.43
C TYR A 186 -2.34 5.93 -36.38
N ALA A 187 -3.12 5.37 -37.30
CA ALA A 187 -4.56 5.52 -37.29
C ALA A 187 -5.25 4.21 -37.63
N ARG A 188 -6.36 3.97 -36.93
CA ARG A 188 -7.29 2.89 -37.20
C ARG A 188 -8.73 3.42 -37.07
N PRO A 189 -9.55 3.32 -38.13
CA PRO A 189 -9.28 2.61 -39.40
C PRO A 189 -8.33 3.38 -40.35
N TYR A 190 -7.76 2.71 -41.35
CA TYR A 190 -6.74 3.27 -42.27
C TYR A 190 -7.17 4.59 -42.95
N GLU A 191 -8.45 4.73 -43.27
CA GLU A 191 -9.03 5.93 -43.92
C GLU A 191 -8.78 7.20 -43.11
N GLN A 192 -8.63 7.06 -41.80
CA GLN A 192 -8.38 8.16 -40.90
C GLN A 192 -6.95 8.70 -40.97
N LEU A 193 -6.01 7.86 -41.44
CA LEU A 193 -4.62 8.25 -41.57
C LEU A 193 -4.44 9.41 -42.53
N GLU A 194 -5.17 9.41 -43.65
CA GLU A 194 -5.10 10.49 -44.65
C GLU A 194 -5.55 11.82 -44.05
N TRP A 195 -6.64 11.81 -43.28
CA TRP A 195 -7.12 13.01 -42.58
C TRP A 195 -6.07 13.54 -41.59
N CYS A 196 -5.47 12.68 -40.77
CA CYS A 196 -4.44 13.10 -39.81
C CYS A 196 -3.19 13.68 -40.50
N VAL A 197 -2.76 13.10 -41.62
CA VAL A 197 -1.61 13.60 -42.39
C VAL A 197 -1.90 14.98 -43.01
N GLN A 198 -3.11 15.20 -43.54
CA GLN A 198 -3.52 16.50 -44.08
C GLN A 198 -3.56 17.59 -43.01
N GLN A 199 -3.97 17.25 -41.77
CA GLN A 199 -3.93 18.17 -40.63
C GLN A 199 -2.48 18.55 -40.28
N HIS A 200 -1.56 17.58 -40.25
CA HIS A 200 -0.12 17.82 -39.99
C HIS A 200 0.52 18.75 -41.01
N GLN A 201 0.22 18.58 -42.30
CA GLN A 201 0.76 19.42 -43.38
C GLN A 201 0.09 20.81 -43.47
N SER A 202 -0.78 21.17 -42.51
CA SER A 202 -1.56 22.43 -42.51
C SER A 202 -2.43 22.63 -43.77
N ALA A 203 -2.72 21.55 -44.50
CA ALA A 203 -3.58 21.53 -45.68
C ALA A 203 -5.07 21.33 -45.31
N GLY A 204 -5.34 20.80 -44.12
CA GLY A 204 -6.68 20.58 -43.59
C GLY A 204 -7.26 21.82 -42.91
N GLY A 205 -8.32 22.41 -43.47
CA GLY A 205 -9.19 23.37 -42.77
C GLY A 205 -10.28 22.69 -41.93
N SER A 206 -10.25 21.36 -41.80
CA SER A 206 -11.29 20.59 -41.13
C SER A 206 -11.18 20.68 -39.61
N PRO A 207 -12.31 20.67 -38.88
CA PRO A 207 -12.30 20.73 -37.41
C PRO A 207 -11.59 19.53 -36.78
N SER A 208 -10.73 19.78 -35.80
CA SER A 208 -10.06 18.77 -34.95
C SER A 208 -10.66 18.73 -33.55
N LEU A 209 -10.23 17.79 -32.69
CA LEU A 209 -10.60 17.76 -31.27
C LEU A 209 -10.35 19.12 -30.60
N ALA A 210 -9.17 19.71 -30.84
CA ALA A 210 -8.78 21.00 -30.26
C ALA A 210 -9.72 22.16 -30.67
N THR A 211 -10.29 22.14 -31.88
CA THR A 211 -11.10 23.25 -32.40
C THR A 211 -12.61 23.00 -32.34
N ALA A 212 -13.04 21.74 -32.37
CA ALA A 212 -14.45 21.36 -32.52
C ALA A 212 -15.14 21.03 -31.19
N ASN A 213 -14.37 20.60 -30.18
CA ASN A 213 -14.93 20.17 -28.90
C ASN A 213 -14.73 21.26 -27.83
N ALA A 214 -15.81 21.98 -27.52
CA ALA A 214 -15.79 23.06 -26.54
C ALA A 214 -15.45 22.61 -25.11
N ALA A 215 -15.73 21.35 -24.74
CA ALA A 215 -15.35 20.79 -23.45
C ALA A 215 -13.84 20.52 -23.41
N PHE A 216 -13.29 19.88 -24.44
CA PHE A 216 -11.84 19.67 -24.56
C PHE A 216 -11.05 20.97 -24.64
N ALA A 217 -11.57 22.00 -25.33
CA ALA A 217 -10.90 23.30 -25.46
C ALA A 217 -10.64 23.99 -24.10
N ARG A 218 -11.32 23.58 -23.02
CA ARG A 218 -11.04 24.04 -21.64
C ARG A 218 -9.77 23.43 -21.08
N PHE A 219 -9.35 22.27 -21.58
CA PHE A 219 -8.08 21.65 -21.20
C PHE A 219 -6.97 22.34 -21.97
N ASP A 220 -6.33 23.33 -21.36
CA ASP A 220 -5.36 24.20 -22.03
C ASP A 220 -4.13 23.45 -22.58
N ARG A 221 -3.62 23.91 -23.74
CA ARG A 221 -2.47 23.31 -24.43
C ARG A 221 -1.18 23.39 -23.60
N GLU A 222 -0.93 24.52 -22.97
CA GLU A 222 0.26 24.71 -22.14
C GLU A 222 0.24 23.67 -21.02
N LEU A 223 -0.90 23.53 -20.33
CA LEU A 223 -1.08 22.53 -19.28
C LEU A 223 -0.77 21.11 -19.75
N ARG A 224 -1.33 20.68 -20.90
CA ARG A 224 -1.07 19.33 -21.45
C ARG A 224 0.42 19.11 -21.74
N SER A 225 1.04 20.08 -22.42
CA SER A 225 2.44 19.98 -22.85
C SER A 225 3.46 20.02 -21.69
N THR A 226 3.10 20.64 -20.56
CA THR A 226 3.93 20.70 -19.35
C THR A 226 3.69 19.54 -18.39
N SER A 227 2.59 18.80 -18.54
CA SER A 227 2.27 17.67 -17.68
C SER A 227 3.07 16.44 -18.09
N ALA A 228 3.44 15.60 -17.13
CA ALA A 228 4.02 14.29 -17.43
C ALA A 228 2.99 13.42 -18.17
N LEU A 229 1.74 13.52 -17.73
CA LEU A 229 0.60 12.89 -18.36
C LEU A 229 -0.63 13.80 -18.27
N ALA A 230 -1.41 13.86 -19.33
CA ALA A 230 -2.63 14.64 -19.46
C ALA A 230 -3.71 13.75 -20.09
N PHE A 231 -4.86 13.64 -19.45
CA PHE A 231 -5.97 12.81 -19.87
C PHE A 231 -7.25 13.63 -19.94
N TRP A 232 -8.08 13.38 -20.94
CA TRP A 232 -9.41 13.93 -21.07
C TRP A 232 -10.40 12.86 -21.54
N MET A 233 -11.64 12.95 -21.08
CA MET A 233 -12.70 12.00 -21.42
C MET A 233 -14.08 12.65 -21.45
N ASP A 234 -14.81 12.44 -22.55
CA ASP A 234 -16.25 12.71 -22.67
C ASP A 234 -17.04 11.52 -22.09
N THR A 235 -17.62 11.72 -20.91
CA THR A 235 -18.31 10.64 -20.19
C THR A 235 -19.58 10.19 -20.92
N GLY A 236 -20.25 11.09 -21.64
CA GLY A 236 -21.51 10.82 -22.33
C GLY A 236 -21.29 9.94 -23.55
N ARG A 237 -20.37 10.35 -24.42
CA ARG A 237 -20.00 9.57 -25.61
C ARG A 237 -19.33 8.25 -25.24
N LEU A 238 -18.52 8.22 -24.17
CA LEU A 238 -17.91 6.97 -23.72
C LEU A 238 -18.96 5.98 -23.21
N LEU A 239 -19.94 6.43 -22.42
CA LEU A 239 -21.01 5.55 -21.96
C LEU A 239 -21.81 4.96 -23.12
N GLN A 240 -22.14 5.77 -24.13
CA GLN A 240 -22.84 5.30 -25.33
C GLN A 240 -22.02 4.23 -26.06
N THR A 241 -20.71 4.45 -26.21
CA THR A 241 -19.80 3.48 -26.83
C THR A 241 -19.75 2.17 -26.04
N LEU A 242 -19.61 2.24 -24.72
CA LEU A 242 -19.58 1.07 -23.82
C LEU A 242 -20.92 0.34 -23.75
N GLN A 243 -22.04 1.02 -23.97
CA GLN A 243 -23.36 0.38 -24.07
C GLN A 243 -23.52 -0.43 -25.34
N GLN A 244 -22.87 -0.02 -26.44
CA GLN A 244 -22.88 -0.71 -27.72
C GLN A 244 -21.89 -1.89 -27.76
N ALA A 245 -20.87 -1.86 -26.91
CA ALA A 245 -19.92 -2.95 -26.74
C ALA A 245 -20.55 -4.12 -25.96
N SER A 246 -20.64 -5.29 -26.59
CA SER A 246 -21.10 -6.52 -25.92
C SER A 246 -19.88 -7.34 -25.50
N GLY A 247 -19.60 -7.46 -24.19
CA GLY A 247 -18.51 -8.31 -23.69
C GLY A 247 -18.30 -8.25 -22.17
N PRO A 248 -17.86 -9.36 -21.53
CA PRO A 248 -17.74 -9.48 -20.07
C PRO A 248 -16.57 -8.69 -19.44
N GLY A 249 -15.71 -8.05 -20.23
CA GLY A 249 -14.54 -7.30 -19.73
C GLY A 249 -14.76 -5.81 -19.43
N GLY A 250 -15.96 -5.28 -19.70
CA GLY A 250 -16.25 -3.84 -19.63
C GLY A 250 -17.18 -3.39 -18.52
N GLU A 251 -17.72 -4.30 -17.70
CA GLU A 251 -18.79 -3.95 -16.75
C GLU A 251 -18.34 -2.99 -15.66
N GLY A 252 -17.12 -3.12 -15.13
CA GLY A 252 -16.57 -2.20 -14.14
C GLY A 252 -16.42 -0.78 -14.68
N LEU A 253 -15.82 -0.63 -15.87
CA LEU A 253 -15.68 0.67 -16.52
C LEU A 253 -17.04 1.26 -16.89
N LYS A 254 -17.98 0.43 -17.39
CA LYS A 254 -19.35 0.85 -17.70
C LYS A 254 -20.10 1.31 -16.46
N ALA A 255 -20.00 0.59 -15.35
CA ALA A 255 -20.61 0.97 -14.07
C ALA A 255 -20.01 2.27 -13.53
N PHE A 256 -18.69 2.42 -13.62
CA PHE A 256 -17.99 3.65 -13.25
C PHE A 256 -18.47 4.85 -14.08
N VAL A 257 -18.45 4.76 -15.41
CA VAL A 257 -18.88 5.85 -16.30
C VAL A 257 -20.38 6.13 -16.16
N ALA A 258 -21.21 5.10 -15.97
CA ALA A 258 -22.63 5.26 -15.66
C ALA A 258 -22.85 6.01 -14.34
N GLY A 259 -22.06 5.69 -13.31
CA GLY A 259 -22.04 6.41 -12.04
C GLY A 259 -21.68 7.89 -12.21
N LEU A 260 -20.63 8.19 -12.99
CA LEU A 260 -20.25 9.57 -13.32
C LEU A 260 -21.36 10.33 -14.06
N ARG A 261 -22.05 9.68 -15.00
CA ARG A 261 -23.18 10.30 -15.71
C ARG A 261 -24.40 10.51 -14.82
N ALA A 262 -24.71 9.55 -13.95
CA ALA A 262 -25.76 9.73 -12.94
C ALA A 262 -25.41 10.89 -11.97
N ALA A 263 -24.12 11.10 -11.75
CA ALA A 263 -23.54 12.24 -11.06
C ALA A 263 -23.48 13.54 -11.88
N GLY A 264 -24.03 13.59 -13.10
CA GLY A 264 -24.08 14.81 -13.91
C GLY A 264 -22.73 15.27 -14.50
N VAL A 265 -21.70 14.42 -14.45
CA VAL A 265 -20.38 14.74 -15.02
C VAL A 265 -20.46 14.71 -16.55
N GLN A 266 -20.08 15.79 -17.22
CA GLN A 266 -20.02 15.90 -18.69
C GLN A 266 -18.67 15.41 -19.22
N ASP A 267 -17.59 15.85 -18.60
CA ASP A 267 -16.24 15.47 -18.98
C ASP A 267 -15.30 15.49 -17.77
N ILE A 268 -14.20 14.74 -17.89
CA ILE A 268 -13.15 14.67 -16.89
C ILE A 268 -11.83 15.02 -17.55
N THR A 269 -11.03 15.85 -16.88
CA THR A 269 -9.60 16.00 -17.16
C THR A 269 -8.79 15.47 -16.00
N CYS A 270 -7.66 14.85 -16.28
CA CYS A 270 -6.67 14.48 -15.28
C CYS A 270 -5.29 14.89 -15.77
N ARG A 271 -4.42 15.33 -14.87
CA ARG A 271 -3.00 15.54 -15.19
C ARG A 271 -2.11 15.10 -14.05
N ALA A 272 -0.96 14.56 -14.41
CA ALA A 272 0.14 14.28 -13.50
C ALA A 272 1.29 15.21 -13.82
N VAL A 273 1.84 15.88 -12.81
CA VAL A 273 2.99 16.76 -12.94
C VAL A 273 4.15 16.14 -12.18
N PHE A 274 5.25 15.96 -12.91
CA PHE A 274 6.49 15.42 -12.39
C PHE A 274 7.46 16.57 -12.12
N ASP A 275 7.27 17.20 -10.96
CA ASP A 275 8.20 18.16 -10.38
C ASP A 275 9.00 17.42 -9.29
N PRO A 276 10.34 17.42 -9.31
CA PRO A 276 11.14 16.69 -8.34
C PRO A 276 10.86 17.05 -6.88
N GLN A 277 10.47 18.29 -6.61
CA GLN A 277 10.21 18.77 -5.25
C GLN A 277 8.72 18.84 -4.93
N ASN A 278 7.88 19.07 -5.94
CA ASN A 278 6.45 19.34 -5.76
C ASN A 278 5.55 18.49 -6.68
N PRO A 279 5.68 17.15 -6.68
CA PRO A 279 4.90 16.32 -7.58
C PRO A 279 3.43 16.33 -7.19
N PHE A 280 2.54 16.35 -8.19
CA PHE A 280 1.10 16.28 -7.94
C PHE A 280 0.32 15.65 -9.08
N VAL A 281 -0.86 15.12 -8.74
CA VAL A 281 -1.91 14.71 -9.66
C VAL A 281 -3.13 15.59 -9.42
N GLU A 282 -3.78 16.02 -10.50
CA GLU A 282 -5.02 16.79 -10.45
C GLU A 282 -6.07 16.12 -11.34
N ALA A 283 -7.29 16.01 -10.83
CA ALA A 283 -8.46 15.58 -11.57
C ALA A 283 -9.54 16.67 -11.50
N VAL A 284 -10.14 17.01 -12.63
CA VAL A 284 -11.23 17.99 -12.71
C VAL A 284 -12.42 17.35 -13.42
N ALA A 285 -13.55 17.29 -12.74
CA ALA A 285 -14.84 16.89 -13.31
C ALA A 285 -15.67 18.13 -13.61
N ASN A 286 -16.08 18.29 -14.87
CA ASN A 286 -17.00 19.35 -15.27
C ASN A 286 -18.44 18.81 -15.20
N LEU A 287 -19.31 19.54 -14.52
CA LEU A 287 -20.68 19.14 -14.24
C LEU A 287 -21.65 19.88 -15.16
N ASP A 288 -22.76 19.22 -15.48
CA ASP A 288 -23.85 19.84 -16.23
C ASP A 288 -24.60 20.86 -15.35
N PRO A 289 -24.54 22.16 -15.65
CA PRO A 289 -25.23 23.17 -14.86
C PRO A 289 -26.76 23.09 -15.01
N GLU A 290 -27.28 22.50 -16.08
CA GLU A 290 -28.72 22.38 -16.34
C GLU A 290 -29.35 21.17 -15.64
N HIS A 291 -28.53 20.19 -15.26
CA HIS A 291 -28.98 18.95 -14.61
C HIS A 291 -28.26 18.76 -13.27
N PRO A 292 -28.64 19.51 -12.22
CA PRO A 292 -28.00 19.40 -10.92
C PRO A 292 -28.17 17.97 -10.39
N SER A 293 -27.06 17.27 -10.28
CA SER A 293 -27.03 15.88 -9.84
C SER A 293 -27.06 15.77 -8.32
N GLN A 294 -27.27 14.57 -7.79
CA GLN A 294 -27.07 14.31 -6.36
C GLN A 294 -25.64 14.64 -5.91
N MET A 295 -24.65 14.53 -6.80
CA MET A 295 -23.27 14.94 -6.52
C MET A 295 -23.14 16.44 -6.23
N ASN A 296 -23.99 17.30 -6.80
CA ASN A 296 -24.02 18.72 -6.42
C ASN A 296 -24.39 18.91 -4.94
N GLY A 297 -25.22 18.02 -4.38
CA GLY A 297 -25.56 18.03 -2.95
C GLY A 297 -24.47 17.44 -2.04
N PHE A 298 -23.55 16.64 -2.58
CA PHE A 298 -22.38 16.10 -1.86
C PHE A 298 -21.12 16.93 -2.01
N ALA A 299 -21.00 17.70 -3.10
CA ALA A 299 -19.78 18.38 -3.52
C ALA A 299 -19.95 19.90 -3.63
N LEU A 300 -20.91 20.51 -2.92
CA LEU A 300 -21.01 21.97 -2.81
C LEU A 300 -21.01 22.36 -1.34
N THR A 301 -19.91 22.00 -0.67
CA THR A 301 -19.71 22.32 0.75
C THR A 301 -19.27 23.78 0.98
N GLY A 302 -18.98 24.52 -0.11
CA GLY A 302 -18.46 25.89 -0.10
C GLY A 302 -17.00 25.96 0.35
N PRO A 303 -16.32 27.11 0.16
CA PRO A 303 -14.93 27.29 0.60
C PRO A 303 -14.68 26.91 2.06
N LEU A 304 -13.50 26.41 2.35
CA LEU A 304 -13.03 26.10 3.69
C LEU A 304 -12.85 27.43 4.45
N GLY A 305 -13.82 27.75 5.31
CA GLY A 305 -13.71 28.89 6.21
C GLY A 305 -12.51 28.71 7.15
N ARG A 306 -11.78 29.79 7.43
CA ARG A 306 -10.62 29.73 8.34
C ARG A 306 -11.00 29.45 9.79
N ASP A 307 -12.27 29.63 10.16
CA ASP A 307 -12.73 29.53 11.54
C ASP A 307 -12.64 28.10 12.08
N VAL A 308 -12.89 27.08 11.26
CA VAL A 308 -12.75 25.66 11.66
C VAL A 308 -11.30 25.31 12.03
N LEU A 309 -10.33 26.05 11.49
CA LEU A 309 -8.90 25.83 11.73
C LEU A 309 -8.38 26.59 12.95
N ARG A 310 -9.18 27.49 13.56
CA ARG A 310 -8.78 28.22 14.80
C ARG A 310 -8.72 27.29 16.01
N GLY A 311 -9.59 26.30 16.06
CA GLY A 311 -9.60 25.29 17.12
C GLY A 311 -8.51 24.22 16.97
N ILE A 312 -7.72 24.22 15.88
CA ILE A 312 -6.69 23.21 15.67
C ILE A 312 -5.38 23.67 16.33
N PRO A 313 -4.81 22.92 17.28
CA PRO A 313 -3.56 23.29 17.93
C PRO A 313 -2.39 23.41 16.95
N PRO A 314 -1.40 24.29 17.22
CA PRO A 314 -0.23 24.46 16.35
C PRO A 314 0.66 23.20 16.34
N ALA A 315 0.55 22.33 17.34
CA ALA A 315 1.26 21.06 17.37
C ALA A 315 0.66 20.00 16.43
N ALA A 316 -0.47 20.26 15.76
CA ALA A 316 -1.08 19.28 14.86
C ALA A 316 -0.12 18.88 13.73
N ILE A 317 0.01 17.57 13.51
CA ILE A 317 0.92 16.98 12.50
C ILE A 317 0.17 16.49 11.26
N ALA A 318 -1.15 16.30 11.37
CA ALA A 318 -2.04 15.99 10.26
C ALA A 318 -3.44 16.55 10.50
N LEU A 319 -4.17 16.85 9.42
CA LEU A 319 -5.58 17.22 9.46
C LEU A 319 -6.33 16.83 8.19
N ILE A 320 -7.64 16.66 8.33
CA ILE A 320 -8.64 16.58 7.28
C ILE A 320 -9.71 17.60 7.64
N ALA A 321 -9.97 18.59 6.79
CA ALA A 321 -10.98 19.62 7.04
C ALA A 321 -11.82 19.85 5.79
N GLY A 322 -13.13 20.00 5.96
CA GLY A 322 -14.08 20.22 4.87
C GLY A 322 -15.44 20.71 5.37
N GLY A 323 -16.31 21.14 4.47
CA GLY A 323 -17.69 21.41 4.85
C GLY A 323 -18.55 20.16 4.89
N VAL A 324 -19.69 20.26 5.57
CA VAL A 324 -20.65 19.18 5.69
C VAL A 324 -22.00 19.65 5.15
N THR A 325 -22.63 18.84 4.31
CA THR A 325 -23.99 19.13 3.81
C THR A 325 -25.04 18.40 4.62
N ASP A 326 -26.29 18.87 4.57
CA ASP A 326 -27.43 18.20 5.22
C ASP A 326 -27.59 16.75 4.73
N VAL A 327 -27.25 16.48 3.47
CA VAL A 327 -27.27 15.11 2.90
C VAL A 327 -26.17 14.25 3.51
N GLN A 328 -24.96 14.78 3.67
CA GLN A 328 -23.84 14.07 4.28
C GLN A 328 -24.13 13.77 5.75
N THR A 329 -24.61 14.75 6.50
CA THR A 329 -24.97 14.57 7.91
C THR A 329 -26.12 13.55 8.07
N ALA A 330 -27.15 13.58 7.21
CA ALA A 330 -28.22 12.59 7.21
C ALA A 330 -27.75 11.17 6.83
N SER A 331 -26.78 11.06 5.91
CA SER A 331 -26.22 9.75 5.51
C SER A 331 -25.42 9.09 6.63
N LEU A 332 -24.74 9.87 7.46
CA LEU A 332 -24.06 9.38 8.67
C LEU A 332 -25.07 8.79 9.66
N THR A 333 -26.24 9.40 9.82
CA THR A 333 -27.32 8.89 10.67
C THR A 333 -27.81 7.50 10.24
N VAL A 334 -27.87 7.22 8.93
CA VAL A 334 -28.35 5.94 8.38
C VAL A 334 -27.31 4.81 8.52
N GLN A 335 -26.01 5.14 8.56
CA GLN A 335 -24.92 4.16 8.63
C GLN A 335 -24.48 3.82 10.06
N LEU A 336 -24.88 4.62 11.04
CA LEU A 336 -24.62 4.30 12.44
C LEU A 336 -25.50 3.11 12.86
N PRO A 337 -24.93 2.08 13.52
CA PRO A 337 -25.65 0.86 13.88
C PRO A 337 -26.79 1.06 14.89
N PHE A 338 -27.01 2.31 15.31
CA PHE A 338 -27.88 2.75 16.40
C PHE A 338 -29.19 3.40 15.92
N GLY A 339 -29.51 3.39 14.61
CA GLY A 339 -30.84 3.81 14.11
C GLY A 339 -31.34 5.18 14.60
N ALA A 340 -30.44 6.08 15.00
CA ALA A 340 -30.76 7.24 15.83
C ALA A 340 -31.65 8.24 15.06
N ALA A 341 -32.71 8.73 15.71
CA ALA A 341 -33.61 9.73 15.13
C ALA A 341 -33.00 11.14 15.06
N THR A 342 -31.83 11.35 15.69
CA THR A 342 -31.16 12.65 15.80
C THR A 342 -29.82 12.65 15.07
N ASN A 343 -29.62 13.67 14.25
CA ASN A 343 -28.38 13.88 13.50
C ASN A 343 -27.39 14.66 14.39
N PRO A 344 -26.25 14.07 14.81
CA PRO A 344 -25.30 14.72 15.73
C PRO A 344 -24.63 15.97 15.15
N LEU A 345 -24.67 16.11 13.82
CA LEU A 345 -24.07 17.22 13.10
C LEU A 345 -25.13 18.16 12.52
N ALA A 346 -26.38 18.08 13.00
CA ALA A 346 -27.41 19.04 12.62
C ALA A 346 -26.97 20.46 13.01
N GLY A 347 -26.91 21.37 12.03
CA GLY A 347 -26.44 22.74 12.23
C GLY A 347 -24.91 22.90 12.22
N ALA A 348 -24.15 21.85 11.93
CA ALA A 348 -22.72 21.97 11.63
C ALA A 348 -22.51 22.59 10.23
N GLU A 349 -21.49 23.43 10.10
CA GLU A 349 -21.04 23.98 8.82
C GLU A 349 -19.82 23.23 8.31
N LYS A 350 -18.77 23.19 9.12
CA LYS A 350 -17.46 22.62 8.80
C LYS A 350 -17.03 21.65 9.87
N VAL A 351 -16.29 20.62 9.45
CA VAL A 351 -15.66 19.64 10.34
C VAL A 351 -14.18 19.55 9.99
N ALA A 352 -13.35 19.50 11.01
CA ALA A 352 -11.94 19.18 10.89
C ALA A 352 -11.57 18.05 11.86
N VAL A 353 -10.92 17.00 11.36
CA VAL A 353 -10.27 15.97 12.17
C VAL A 353 -8.77 16.23 12.12
N PHE A 354 -8.10 16.25 13.26
CA PHE A 354 -6.66 16.49 13.34
C PHE A 354 -5.98 15.47 14.26
N ALA A 355 -4.68 15.31 14.09
CA ALA A 355 -3.83 14.48 14.93
C ALA A 355 -2.72 15.32 15.55
N LEU A 356 -2.50 15.16 16.85
CA LEU A 356 -1.30 15.61 17.56
C LEU A 356 -0.24 14.48 17.57
N PRO A 357 1.02 14.76 17.89
CA PRO A 357 1.98 13.70 18.21
C PRO A 357 1.45 12.84 19.36
N PRO A 358 1.51 11.50 19.27
CA PRO A 358 1.07 10.63 20.34
C PRO A 358 1.95 10.79 21.58
N ASP A 359 1.38 10.62 22.76
CA ASP A 359 2.15 10.58 24.01
C ASP A 359 2.94 9.26 24.09
N PRO A 360 4.28 9.29 24.07
CA PRO A 360 5.10 8.08 24.14
C PRO A 360 4.90 7.30 25.44
N HIS A 361 4.48 7.96 26.53
CA HIS A 361 4.23 7.29 27.81
C HIS A 361 3.02 6.35 27.74
N VAL A 362 1.98 6.69 26.97
CA VAL A 362 0.81 5.84 26.77
C VAL A 362 1.18 4.62 25.92
N ALA A 363 2.01 4.82 24.89
CA ALA A 363 2.47 3.74 24.02
C ALA A 363 3.36 2.71 24.72
N ALA A 364 4.13 3.14 25.73
CA ALA A 364 5.01 2.27 26.52
C ALA A 364 4.26 1.18 27.31
N PHE A 365 2.95 1.35 27.53
CA PHE A 365 2.08 0.33 28.14
C PHE A 365 1.54 -0.70 27.12
N GLY A 366 2.05 -0.69 25.88
CA GLY A 366 1.74 -1.69 24.85
C GLY A 366 0.45 -1.43 24.06
N ASP A 367 -0.30 -0.36 24.36
CA ASP A 367 -1.53 -0.01 23.66
C ASP A 367 -1.31 1.13 22.64
N ILE A 368 -0.71 0.77 21.49
CA ILE A 368 -0.52 1.68 20.35
C ILE A 368 -1.86 2.27 19.90
N ALA A 369 -2.95 1.50 19.98
CA ALA A 369 -4.25 1.96 19.56
C ALA A 369 -4.78 3.07 20.48
N ALA A 370 -4.63 2.90 21.79
CA ALA A 370 -4.93 3.95 22.76
C ALA A 370 -4.08 5.19 22.51
N ALA A 371 -2.76 5.05 22.32
CA ALA A 371 -1.86 6.18 22.05
C ALA A 371 -2.27 6.97 20.78
N ILE A 372 -2.59 6.28 19.68
CA ILE A 372 -3.08 6.93 18.45
C ILE A 372 -4.44 7.58 18.70
N SER A 373 -5.39 6.85 19.30
CA SER A 373 -6.75 7.33 19.51
C SER A 373 -6.81 8.55 20.44
N GLY A 374 -5.94 8.60 21.46
CA GLY A 374 -5.76 9.73 22.37
C GLY A 374 -5.06 10.94 21.77
N SER A 375 -4.54 10.85 20.54
CA SER A 375 -3.92 11.96 19.82
C SER A 375 -4.87 12.65 18.82
N LEU A 376 -6.07 12.08 18.60
CA LEU A 376 -7.02 12.56 17.61
C LEU A 376 -8.00 13.57 18.22
N GLY A 377 -8.27 14.65 17.48
CA GLY A 377 -9.31 15.63 17.82
C GLY A 377 -10.24 15.90 16.65
N VAL A 378 -11.48 16.25 16.94
CA VAL A 378 -12.49 16.66 15.96
C VAL A 378 -12.99 18.05 16.35
N VAL A 379 -12.85 19.03 15.45
CA VAL A 379 -13.41 20.38 15.59
C VAL A 379 -14.59 20.51 14.63
N VAL A 380 -15.69 21.08 15.12
CA VAL A 380 -16.91 21.33 14.34
C VAL A 380 -17.33 22.78 14.54
N THR A 381 -17.63 23.51 13.47
CA THR A 381 -18.19 24.86 13.55
C THR A 381 -19.68 24.84 13.31
N ALA A 382 -20.41 25.74 13.96
CA ALA A 382 -21.84 25.93 13.71
C ALA A 382 -22.06 26.72 12.40
N GLN A 383 -23.23 26.53 11.78
CA GLN A 383 -23.67 27.35 10.64
C GLN A 383 -23.74 28.84 10.97
N PRO A 384 -23.64 29.73 9.96
CA PRO A 384 -23.73 31.17 10.17
C PRO A 384 -25.03 31.56 10.91
N GLY A 385 -24.90 32.17 12.08
CA GLY A 385 -26.04 32.55 12.94
C GLY A 385 -26.48 31.48 13.95
N GLY A 386 -25.90 30.28 13.89
CA GLY A 386 -26.03 29.24 14.93
C GLY A 386 -25.09 29.49 16.11
N ASN A 387 -25.37 28.84 17.25
CA ASN A 387 -24.54 28.90 18.45
C ASN A 387 -23.78 27.57 18.65
N ALA A 388 -22.48 27.63 18.92
CA ALA A 388 -21.67 26.45 19.24
C ALA A 388 -22.22 25.67 20.46
N ALA A 389 -22.89 26.36 21.39
CA ALA A 389 -23.57 25.71 22.52
C ALA A 389 -24.71 24.76 22.07
N ASP A 390 -25.47 25.13 21.04
CA ASP A 390 -26.56 24.30 20.52
C ASP A 390 -26.02 23.05 19.81
N LEU A 391 -24.88 23.20 19.13
CA LEU A 391 -24.15 22.09 18.51
C LEU A 391 -23.59 21.14 19.56
N LEU A 392 -23.02 21.67 20.65
CA LEU A 392 -22.53 20.87 21.77
C LEU A 392 -23.66 20.05 22.41
N GLU A 393 -24.82 20.67 22.66
CA GLU A 393 -26.00 19.97 23.17
C GLU A 393 -26.50 18.90 22.20
N SER A 394 -26.41 19.13 20.88
CA SER A 394 -26.78 18.14 19.87
C SER A 394 -25.84 16.93 19.87
N VAL A 395 -24.53 17.15 19.99
CA VAL A 395 -23.52 16.08 20.11
C VAL A 395 -23.71 15.31 21.41
N ARG A 396 -23.96 16.02 22.52
CA ARG A 396 -24.25 15.41 23.83
C ARG A 396 -25.50 14.52 23.78
N ALA A 397 -26.60 15.05 23.25
CA ALA A 397 -27.85 14.30 23.13
C ALA A 397 -27.69 13.04 22.25
N PHE A 398 -26.86 13.10 21.21
CA PHE A 398 -26.54 11.94 20.39
C PHE A 398 -25.70 10.90 21.16
N ALA A 399 -24.68 11.33 21.90
CA ALA A 399 -23.87 10.42 22.71
C ALA A 399 -24.72 9.74 23.79
N ASP A 400 -25.62 10.49 24.44
CA ASP A 400 -26.58 9.94 25.41
C ASP A 400 -27.46 8.86 24.77
N LEU A 401 -27.99 9.13 23.56
CA LEU A 401 -28.83 8.16 22.85
C LEU A 401 -28.06 6.88 22.48
N ALA A 402 -26.85 7.01 21.93
CA ALA A 402 -26.03 5.86 21.55
C ALA A 402 -25.68 4.95 22.74
N MET A 403 -25.48 5.53 23.93
CA MET A 403 -25.19 4.78 25.15
C MET A 403 -26.41 4.12 25.78
N VAL A 404 -27.58 4.78 25.72
CA VAL A 404 -28.86 4.16 26.14
C VAL A 404 -29.14 2.90 25.33
N GLU A 405 -28.92 2.94 24.01
CA GLU A 405 -29.08 1.77 23.15
C GLU A 405 -28.06 0.65 23.43
N ALA A 406 -26.85 1.02 23.86
CA ALA A 406 -25.83 0.07 24.31
C ALA A 406 -26.13 -0.57 25.68
N GLY A 407 -27.21 -0.16 26.37
CA GLY A 407 -27.61 -0.70 27.67
C GLY A 407 -26.67 -0.31 28.81
N ALA A 408 -25.92 0.79 28.64
CA ALA A 408 -24.80 1.16 29.48
C ALA A 408 -25.13 2.43 30.29
N PRO A 409 -24.86 2.50 31.61
CA PRO A 409 -25.15 3.69 32.41
C PRO A 409 -24.25 4.86 32.01
N ILE A 410 -24.86 6.03 31.75
CA ILE A 410 -24.14 7.24 31.38
C ILE A 410 -23.80 8.04 32.64
N TYR A 411 -22.55 8.48 32.74
CA TYR A 411 -22.15 9.53 33.66
C TYR A 411 -21.59 10.68 32.83
N THR A 412 -22.31 11.80 32.81
CA THR A 412 -21.78 13.06 32.32
C THR A 412 -21.19 13.83 33.49
N MET A 413 -19.92 14.20 33.40
CA MET A 413 -19.27 15.01 34.42
C MET A 413 -18.82 16.33 33.81
N ASP A 414 -19.29 17.45 34.39
CA ASP A 414 -18.73 18.76 34.08
C ASP A 414 -17.36 18.86 34.75
N THR A 415 -16.33 19.21 33.99
CA THR A 415 -14.97 19.42 34.48
C THR A 415 -14.71 20.89 34.78
N GLU A 416 -13.67 21.19 35.57
CA GLU A 416 -13.35 22.56 36.01
C GLU A 416 -13.01 23.53 34.85
N ASP A 417 -12.70 23.01 33.66
CA ASP A 417 -12.26 23.79 32.48
C ASP A 417 -13.37 24.05 31.44
N GLY A 418 -14.64 23.78 31.78
CA GLY A 418 -15.75 23.89 30.83
C GLY A 418 -15.77 22.79 29.77
N MET A 419 -15.06 21.68 30.03
CA MET A 419 -15.18 20.45 29.25
C MET A 419 -16.22 19.53 29.89
N VAL A 420 -16.89 18.74 29.05
CA VAL A 420 -17.83 17.72 29.45
C VAL A 420 -17.21 16.36 29.16
N GLU A 421 -17.12 15.51 30.18
CA GLU A 421 -16.69 14.12 30.04
C GLU A 421 -17.91 13.20 29.94
N ILE A 422 -17.93 12.36 28.91
CA ILE A 422 -18.91 11.30 28.72
C ILE A 422 -18.19 9.97 28.96
N VAL A 423 -18.41 9.39 30.14
CA VAL A 423 -17.76 8.13 30.53
C VAL A 423 -18.38 6.96 29.75
N LEU A 424 -17.55 6.24 29.00
CA LEU A 424 -17.98 5.06 28.24
C LEU A 424 -17.86 3.80 29.11
N PRO A 425 -18.90 2.96 29.25
CA PRO A 425 -18.81 1.74 30.04
C PRO A 425 -18.09 0.65 29.24
N THR A 426 -16.77 0.72 29.20
CA THR A 426 -15.94 -0.31 28.55
C THR A 426 -14.97 -0.92 29.56
N GLU A 427 -14.66 -2.21 29.40
CA GLU A 427 -13.56 -2.87 30.12
C GLU A 427 -12.17 -2.41 29.62
N SER A 428 -12.14 -1.51 28.63
CA SER A 428 -10.93 -0.95 28.01
C SER A 428 -10.47 0.31 28.78
N PRO A 429 -9.16 0.60 28.81
CA PRO A 429 -8.61 1.79 29.48
C PRO A 429 -9.02 3.15 28.86
N VAL A 430 -9.84 3.18 27.80
CA VAL A 430 -10.37 4.42 27.22
C VAL A 430 -11.53 4.93 28.09
N GLN A 431 -11.24 5.92 28.95
CA GLN A 431 -12.12 6.33 30.05
C GLN A 431 -13.28 7.27 29.66
N GLY A 432 -13.32 7.83 28.44
CA GLY A 432 -14.47 8.64 28.00
C GLY A 432 -14.27 9.42 26.70
N ILE A 433 -15.32 10.11 26.27
CA ILE A 433 -15.29 11.14 25.22
C ILE A 433 -15.33 12.51 25.91
N TYR A 434 -14.36 13.36 25.63
CA TYR A 434 -14.29 14.73 26.14
C TYR A 434 -14.80 15.70 25.08
N LEU A 435 -15.69 16.59 25.49
CA LEU A 435 -16.24 17.65 24.66
C LEU A 435 -15.85 19.01 25.26
N GLY A 436 -15.57 19.99 24.41
CA GLY A 436 -15.36 21.38 24.82
C GLY A 436 -15.92 22.33 23.76
N HIS A 437 -16.18 23.58 24.14
CA HIS A 437 -16.62 24.59 23.18
C HIS A 437 -15.79 25.88 23.29
N GLY A 438 -15.45 26.45 22.14
CA GLY A 438 -14.78 27.74 22.00
C GLY A 438 -15.69 28.76 21.31
N ASP A 439 -15.12 29.93 20.98
CA ASP A 439 -15.83 30.96 20.23
C ASP A 439 -16.07 30.49 18.78
N GLY A 440 -17.29 30.01 18.50
CA GLY A 440 -17.71 29.57 17.17
C GLY A 440 -17.41 28.11 16.82
N PHE A 441 -16.86 27.31 17.73
CA PHE A 441 -16.58 25.89 17.47
C PHE A 441 -16.80 24.98 18.68
N VAL A 442 -17.04 23.70 18.42
CA VAL A 442 -17.05 22.60 19.39
C VAL A 442 -15.88 21.67 19.06
N VAL A 443 -15.22 21.14 20.08
CA VAL A 443 -14.17 20.14 19.94
C VAL A 443 -14.54 18.86 20.69
N ALA A 444 -14.23 17.71 20.11
CA ALA A 444 -14.38 16.38 20.71
C ALA A 444 -13.08 15.58 20.58
N SER A 445 -12.72 14.81 21.62
CA SER A 445 -11.59 13.87 21.60
C SER A 445 -11.77 12.76 22.63
N LEU A 446 -11.01 11.68 22.47
CA LEU A 446 -10.84 10.64 23.51
C LEU A 446 -9.79 11.03 24.56
N SER A 447 -9.11 12.17 24.37
CA SER A 447 -8.13 12.71 25.32
C SER A 447 -8.55 14.10 25.80
N PRO A 448 -8.55 14.34 27.13
CA PRO A 448 -8.83 15.66 27.66
C PRO A 448 -7.73 16.66 27.28
N ASP A 449 -6.49 16.21 27.10
CA ASP A 449 -5.37 17.07 26.73
C ASP A 449 -5.53 17.65 25.32
N VAL A 450 -6.07 16.85 24.37
CA VAL A 450 -6.38 17.32 23.01
C VAL A 450 -7.48 18.38 23.04
N VAL A 451 -8.53 18.18 23.84
CA VAL A 451 -9.60 19.18 24.02
C VAL A 451 -9.05 20.46 24.62
N ARG A 452 -8.26 20.39 25.71
CA ARG A 452 -7.64 21.57 26.32
C ARG A 452 -6.73 22.31 25.35
N ALA A 453 -5.89 21.61 24.59
CA ALA A 453 -5.02 22.20 23.58
C ALA A 453 -5.82 22.92 22.49
N SER A 454 -6.95 22.36 22.05
CA SER A 454 -7.85 22.97 21.06
C SER A 454 -8.53 24.24 21.60
N LEU A 455 -9.05 24.19 22.83
CA LEU A 455 -9.66 25.35 23.48
C LEU A 455 -8.63 26.46 23.73
N GLU A 456 -7.38 26.12 24.06
CA GLU A 456 -6.31 27.10 24.21
C GLU A 456 -5.89 27.72 22.87
N ALA A 457 -5.82 26.92 21.80
CA ALA A 457 -5.55 27.43 20.45
C ALA A 457 -6.61 28.46 20.01
N GLY A 458 -7.89 28.18 20.28
CA GLY A 458 -8.99 29.10 20.02
C GLY A 458 -8.91 30.40 20.85
N ARG A 459 -8.59 30.29 22.15
CA ARG A 459 -8.50 31.44 23.08
C ARG A 459 -7.31 32.35 22.81
N SER A 460 -6.15 31.76 22.54
CA SER A 460 -4.89 32.49 22.34
C SER A 460 -4.72 33.01 20.90
N GLY A 461 -5.45 32.44 19.93
CA GLY A 461 -5.21 32.65 18.50
C GLY A 461 -3.93 31.97 17.99
N HIS A 462 -3.26 31.17 18.84
CA HIS A 462 -2.09 30.40 18.49
C HIS A 462 -2.52 29.00 18.03
N SER A 463 -2.83 28.86 16.74
CA SER A 463 -3.40 27.66 16.13
C SER A 463 -2.54 27.19 14.96
N ALA A 464 -2.92 26.07 14.32
CA ALA A 464 -2.28 25.59 13.10
C ALA A 464 -2.29 26.63 11.96
N LEU A 465 -3.18 27.64 11.99
CA LEU A 465 -3.18 28.74 11.04
C LEU A 465 -2.09 29.78 11.28
N THR A 466 -1.57 29.88 12.50
CA THR A 466 -0.63 30.93 12.91
C THR A 466 0.75 30.40 13.28
N ALA A 467 0.89 29.10 13.56
CA ALA A 467 2.15 28.43 13.85
C ALA A 467 2.08 26.92 13.60
N GLY A 468 3.24 26.25 13.71
CA GLY A 468 3.33 24.79 13.60
C GLY A 468 3.69 24.27 12.22
N PRO A 469 3.82 22.94 12.07
CA PRO A 469 4.29 22.34 10.83
C PRO A 469 3.27 22.46 9.67
N LEU A 470 1.99 22.67 9.98
CA LEU A 470 0.91 22.81 8.99
C LEU A 470 0.65 24.28 8.59
N HIS A 471 1.33 25.24 9.20
CA HIS A 471 1.06 26.67 9.03
C HIS A 471 1.21 27.17 7.59
N GLU A 472 2.38 26.97 6.98
CA GLU A 472 2.64 27.44 5.63
C GLU A 472 1.67 26.84 4.59
N PRO A 473 1.46 25.51 4.51
CA PRO A 473 0.53 24.95 3.54
C PRO A 473 -0.92 25.38 3.79
N LEU A 474 -1.36 25.57 5.04
CA LEU A 474 -2.70 26.09 5.32
C LEU A 474 -2.87 27.55 4.87
N ASN A 475 -1.84 28.39 5.04
CA ASN A 475 -1.88 29.77 4.58
C ASN A 475 -1.72 29.91 3.06
N GLY A 476 -1.10 28.93 2.41
CA GLY A 476 -0.97 28.83 0.97
C GLY A 476 -2.20 28.26 0.25
N LEU A 477 -3.26 27.85 0.99
CA LEU A 477 -4.49 27.36 0.36
C LEU A 477 -5.15 28.45 -0.48
N GLU A 478 -5.56 28.07 -1.69
CA GLU A 478 -6.37 28.93 -2.55
C GLU A 478 -7.72 29.21 -1.87
N PRO A 479 -8.29 30.43 -2.00
CA PRO A 479 -9.58 30.80 -1.40
C PRO A 479 -10.74 29.87 -1.78
N GLU A 480 -10.63 29.16 -2.90
CA GLU A 480 -11.65 28.28 -3.45
C GLU A 480 -11.56 26.83 -2.96
N VAL A 481 -10.55 26.47 -2.16
CA VAL A 481 -10.43 25.14 -1.55
C VAL A 481 -11.61 24.91 -0.61
N SER A 482 -12.36 23.83 -0.81
CA SER A 482 -13.51 23.43 0.01
C SER A 482 -13.12 22.37 1.05
N THR A 483 -12.26 21.42 0.67
CA THR A 483 -11.73 20.38 1.54
C THR A 483 -10.21 20.29 1.42
N VAL A 484 -9.53 20.00 2.53
CA VAL A 484 -8.09 19.75 2.59
C VAL A 484 -7.79 18.54 3.45
N VAL A 485 -6.87 17.70 2.98
CA VAL A 485 -6.12 16.72 3.77
C VAL A 485 -4.68 17.19 3.75
N LEU A 486 -4.05 17.29 4.91
CA LEU A 486 -2.69 17.79 5.02
C LEU A 486 -1.95 17.03 6.11
N ALA A 487 -0.70 16.67 5.85
CA ALA A 487 0.18 16.07 6.85
C ALA A 487 1.64 16.52 6.70
N SER A 488 2.34 16.58 7.82
CA SER A 488 3.79 16.74 7.88
C SER A 488 4.45 15.37 7.88
N ALA A 489 5.20 15.05 6.81
CA ALA A 489 5.80 13.73 6.67
C ALA A 489 6.85 13.46 7.75
N GLY A 490 7.73 14.43 8.02
CA GLY A 490 8.72 14.33 9.09
C GLY A 490 8.09 14.10 10.46
N ASP A 491 7.05 14.87 10.82
CA ASP A 491 6.42 14.73 12.14
C ASP A 491 5.59 13.43 12.27
N LEU A 492 5.06 12.90 11.16
CA LEU A 492 4.47 11.56 11.14
C LEU A 492 5.53 10.47 11.38
N VAL A 493 6.73 10.61 10.79
CA VAL A 493 7.84 9.69 11.06
C VAL A 493 8.33 9.85 12.50
N ALA A 494 8.36 11.07 13.04
CA ALA A 494 8.69 11.33 14.45
C ALA A 494 7.71 10.60 15.38
N ALA A 495 6.41 10.68 15.11
CA ALA A 495 5.39 9.96 15.85
C ALA A 495 5.59 8.44 15.77
N ALA A 496 5.89 7.91 14.58
CA ALA A 496 6.20 6.49 14.41
C ALA A 496 7.49 6.06 15.14
N THR A 497 8.50 6.93 15.18
CA THR A 497 9.76 6.72 15.91
C THR A 497 9.50 6.63 17.40
N ALA A 498 8.77 7.59 17.97
CA ALA A 498 8.41 7.59 19.39
C ALA A 498 7.58 6.34 19.80
N LEU A 499 6.64 5.90 18.96
CA LEU A 499 5.91 4.65 19.18
C LEU A 499 6.83 3.42 19.10
N THR A 500 7.83 3.45 18.22
CA THR A 500 8.82 2.37 18.08
C THR A 500 9.72 2.32 19.31
N GLU A 501 10.28 3.44 19.76
CA GLU A 501 11.08 3.54 20.99
C GLU A 501 10.31 3.05 22.22
N ALA A 502 9.01 3.39 22.31
CA ALA A 502 8.17 2.97 23.42
C ALA A 502 7.87 1.46 23.43
N THR A 503 7.80 0.82 22.26
CA THR A 503 7.43 -0.60 22.13
C THR A 503 8.62 -1.53 21.92
N LYS A 504 9.76 -0.98 21.49
CA LYS A 504 11.01 -1.67 21.18
C LYS A 504 12.20 -0.79 21.60
N PRO A 505 12.38 -0.55 22.90
CA PRO A 505 13.40 0.39 23.39
C PRO A 505 14.84 -0.04 23.05
N ASP A 506 15.08 -1.34 22.83
CA ASP A 506 16.41 -1.88 22.54
C ASP A 506 16.77 -1.85 21.03
N ASP A 507 15.89 -1.31 20.19
CA ASP A 507 16.01 -1.31 18.73
C ASP A 507 16.66 -0.01 18.21
N GLU A 508 17.92 0.19 18.61
CA GLU A 508 18.69 1.42 18.32
C GLU A 508 18.86 1.66 16.81
N GLU A 509 19.05 0.59 16.02
CA GLU A 509 19.23 0.69 14.57
C GLU A 509 17.95 1.20 13.88
N LEU A 510 16.79 0.63 14.19
CA LEU A 510 15.53 1.08 13.62
C LEU A 510 15.21 2.51 14.03
N THR A 511 15.41 2.82 15.31
CA THR A 511 15.20 4.16 15.86
C THR A 511 16.08 5.19 15.14
N GLN A 512 17.36 4.88 14.93
CA GLN A 512 18.26 5.75 14.18
C GLN A 512 17.82 5.93 12.73
N LEU A 513 17.46 4.84 12.03
CA LEU A 513 17.00 4.91 10.63
C LEU A 513 15.72 5.72 10.47
N LEU A 514 14.77 5.59 11.41
CA LEU A 514 13.56 6.39 11.43
C LEU A 514 13.86 7.86 11.78
N GLY A 515 14.80 8.13 12.69
CA GLY A 515 15.29 9.47 13.00
C GLY A 515 15.94 10.17 11.81
N ASP A 516 16.79 9.45 11.06
CA ASP A 516 17.39 9.96 9.82
C ASP A 516 16.32 10.28 8.77
N LEU A 517 15.33 9.38 8.62
CA LEU A 517 14.19 9.59 7.71
C LEU A 517 13.33 10.78 8.13
N GLN A 518 13.07 10.94 9.43
CA GLN A 518 12.35 12.08 10.00
C GLN A 518 13.07 13.38 9.62
N GLN A 519 14.38 13.46 9.89
CA GLN A 519 15.17 14.65 9.61
C GLN A 519 15.13 15.00 8.12
N LEU A 520 15.22 13.98 7.25
CA LEU A 520 15.15 14.17 5.81
C LEU A 520 13.78 14.69 5.34
N LEU A 521 12.69 14.25 5.97
CA LEU A 521 11.32 14.60 5.60
C LEU A 521 10.75 15.80 6.39
N GLN A 522 11.55 16.48 7.20
CA GLN A 522 11.08 17.55 8.10
C GLN A 522 10.36 18.69 7.37
N ALA A 523 10.79 19.01 6.15
CA ALA A 523 10.16 20.04 5.31
C ALA A 523 9.03 19.49 4.42
N THR A 524 8.93 18.17 4.26
CA THR A 524 8.00 17.55 3.31
C THR A 524 6.57 17.60 3.82
N ARG A 525 5.64 18.02 2.96
CA ARG A 525 4.20 18.06 3.23
C ARG A 525 3.45 17.20 2.24
N LEU A 526 2.49 16.43 2.73
CA LEU A 526 1.54 15.67 1.92
C LEU A 526 0.21 16.42 1.91
N GLN A 527 -0.34 16.67 0.73
CA GLN A 527 -1.52 17.51 0.59
C GLN A 527 -2.51 16.93 -0.42
N VAL A 528 -3.78 16.88 -0.03
CA VAL A 528 -4.92 16.68 -0.94
C VAL A 528 -5.87 17.84 -0.75
N THR A 529 -6.29 18.51 -1.82
CA THR A 529 -7.27 19.60 -1.77
C THR A 529 -8.39 19.33 -2.76
N SER A 530 -9.62 19.67 -2.40
CA SER A 530 -10.71 19.81 -3.36
C SER A 530 -11.14 21.27 -3.49
N SER A 531 -11.61 21.64 -4.68
CA SER A 531 -12.27 22.92 -4.95
C SER A 531 -13.58 22.62 -5.66
N GLU A 532 -14.66 23.19 -5.12
CA GLU A 532 -16.04 22.81 -5.44
C GLU A 532 -16.82 24.03 -5.96
N PHE A 533 -17.26 23.96 -7.21
CA PHE A 533 -18.07 24.98 -7.88
C PHE A 533 -19.32 24.35 -8.50
N PRO A 534 -20.40 25.13 -8.74
CA PRO A 534 -21.66 24.60 -9.29
C PRO A 534 -21.53 23.77 -10.58
N ALA A 535 -20.53 24.06 -11.41
CA ALA A 535 -20.29 23.38 -12.68
C ALA A 535 -18.93 22.65 -12.74
N ARG A 536 -18.19 22.56 -11.62
CA ARG A 536 -16.82 22.04 -11.63
C ARG A 536 -16.40 21.56 -10.25
N VAL A 537 -15.83 20.35 -10.19
CA VAL A 537 -15.13 19.85 -9.00
C VAL A 537 -13.70 19.52 -9.40
N ALA A 538 -12.73 20.04 -8.65
CA ALA A 538 -11.32 19.74 -8.83
C ALA A 538 -10.78 19.05 -7.57
N ILE A 539 -9.96 18.02 -7.74
CA ILE A 539 -9.21 17.36 -6.67
C ILE A 539 -7.74 17.37 -7.07
N ARG A 540 -6.87 17.80 -6.16
CA ARG A 540 -5.43 17.80 -6.34
C ARG A 540 -4.79 17.03 -5.20
N ALA A 541 -3.92 16.09 -5.49
CA ALA A 541 -3.16 15.32 -4.51
C ALA A 541 -1.67 15.39 -4.85
N GLY A 542 -0.81 15.69 -3.88
CA GLY A 542 0.62 15.82 -4.13
C GLY A 542 1.45 15.94 -2.86
N ALA A 543 2.73 16.17 -3.08
CA ALA A 543 3.70 16.46 -2.04
C ALA A 543 4.42 17.77 -2.33
N VAL A 544 4.92 18.42 -1.28
CA VAL A 544 5.69 19.68 -1.35
C VAL A 544 7.00 19.47 -0.62
N ALA A 545 8.07 20.05 -1.15
CA ALA A 545 9.43 19.95 -0.61
C ALA A 545 9.88 18.49 -0.37
N VAL A 546 9.68 17.64 -1.38
CA VAL A 546 10.20 16.27 -1.39
C VAL A 546 11.74 16.30 -1.42
N PRO A 547 12.43 15.55 -0.55
CA PRO A 547 13.89 15.48 -0.53
C PRO A 547 14.42 14.77 -1.77
N SER A 548 15.70 15.00 -2.03
CA SER A 548 16.40 14.40 -3.15
C SER A 548 16.44 12.87 -3.04
N LEU A 549 16.40 12.15 -4.16
CA LEU A 549 16.46 10.69 -4.18
C LEU A 549 17.85 10.22 -3.75
N ALA A 550 18.90 10.97 -4.10
CA ALA A 550 20.25 10.72 -3.63
C ALA A 550 20.33 10.70 -2.09
N ASP A 551 19.60 11.59 -1.43
CA ASP A 551 19.57 11.65 0.04
C ASP A 551 18.63 10.59 0.65
N ALA A 552 17.48 10.33 0.01
CA ALA A 552 16.47 9.39 0.53
C ALA A 552 16.86 7.92 0.33
N LEU A 553 17.45 7.58 -0.81
CA LEU A 553 17.67 6.19 -1.21
C LEU A 553 18.55 5.39 -0.23
N PRO A 554 19.65 5.92 0.34
CA PRO A 554 20.44 5.21 1.33
C PRO A 554 19.61 4.78 2.55
N ILE A 555 18.79 5.70 3.09
CA ILE A 555 17.95 5.46 4.26
C ILE A 555 16.85 4.44 3.92
N LEU A 556 16.16 4.63 2.79
CA LEU A 556 15.12 3.70 2.33
C LEU A 556 15.68 2.30 2.03
N THR A 557 16.89 2.21 1.50
CA THR A 557 17.58 0.94 1.25
C THR A 557 17.96 0.26 2.56
N ALA A 558 18.43 1.02 3.55
CA ALA A 558 18.73 0.50 4.87
C ALA A 558 17.45 0.02 5.57
N LEU A 559 16.38 0.81 5.59
CA LEU A 559 15.07 0.40 6.11
C LEU A 559 14.51 -0.83 5.38
N GLY A 560 14.68 -0.92 4.06
CA GLY A 560 14.24 -2.08 3.27
C GLY A 560 15.05 -3.36 3.53
N ARG A 561 16.24 -3.23 4.12
CA ARG A 561 17.12 -4.35 4.52
C ARG A 561 17.12 -4.59 6.02
N TYR A 562 16.49 -3.69 6.79
CA TYR A 562 16.47 -3.77 8.23
C TYR A 562 15.69 -5.02 8.67
N GLU A 563 16.33 -5.82 9.51
CA GLU A 563 15.74 -7.00 10.12
C GLU A 563 15.76 -6.79 11.63
N ALA A 564 14.57 -6.74 12.25
CA ALA A 564 14.54 -6.50 13.69
C ALA A 564 15.29 -7.59 14.45
N PRO A 565 16.09 -7.20 15.45
CA PRO A 565 16.90 -8.13 16.21
C PRO A 565 16.02 -9.22 16.81
N VAL A 566 16.49 -10.45 16.72
CA VAL A 566 15.82 -11.61 17.33
C VAL A 566 16.34 -11.70 18.77
N ALA A 567 15.45 -11.52 19.74
CA ALA A 567 15.81 -11.58 21.15
C ALA A 567 16.41 -12.96 21.46
N PRO A 568 17.56 -13.07 22.15
CA PRO A 568 18.13 -14.36 22.52
C PRO A 568 17.17 -15.15 23.41
N VAL A 569 17.22 -16.48 23.33
CA VAL A 569 16.38 -17.39 24.12
C VAL A 569 17.31 -18.26 24.94
N GLU A 570 16.96 -18.45 26.21
CA GLU A 570 17.69 -19.35 27.08
C GLU A 570 17.51 -20.79 26.58
N ALA A 571 18.62 -21.44 26.25
CA ALA A 571 18.60 -22.81 25.76
C ALA A 571 18.31 -23.79 26.90
N VAL A 572 17.36 -24.70 26.68
CA VAL A 572 17.04 -25.78 27.63
C VAL A 572 18.10 -26.87 27.52
N GLU A 573 18.70 -27.27 28.65
CA GLU A 573 19.69 -28.33 28.67
C GLU A 573 19.06 -29.69 28.33
N VAL A 574 19.61 -30.36 27.31
CA VAL A 574 19.21 -31.70 26.85
C VAL A 574 20.36 -32.64 27.12
N ALA A 575 20.15 -33.60 28.02
CA ALA A 575 21.20 -34.51 28.47
C ALA A 575 21.60 -35.54 27.41
N LYS A 576 22.89 -35.91 27.41
CA LYS A 576 23.37 -37.03 26.61
C LYS A 576 22.90 -38.34 27.25
N SER A 577 22.17 -39.16 26.50
CA SER A 577 21.73 -40.45 27.01
C SER A 577 22.87 -41.47 27.00
N ILE A 578 23.19 -42.06 28.15
CA ILE A 578 24.18 -43.14 28.28
C ILE A 578 23.58 -44.51 27.93
N THR A 579 22.27 -44.68 28.14
CA THR A 579 21.51 -45.87 27.77
C THR A 579 20.97 -45.74 26.34
N PRO A 580 21.03 -46.79 25.51
CA PRO A 580 20.37 -46.77 24.21
C PRO A 580 18.87 -46.46 24.39
N ILE A 581 18.33 -45.58 23.56
CA ILE A 581 16.89 -45.33 23.44
C ILE A 581 16.40 -46.16 22.26
N ARG A 582 15.41 -47.02 22.50
CA ARG A 582 14.79 -47.81 21.43
C ARG A 582 13.54 -47.09 20.93
N VAL A 583 13.55 -46.68 19.66
CA VAL A 583 12.37 -46.11 18.99
C VAL A 583 11.35 -47.22 18.71
N ASP A 584 10.45 -47.45 19.65
CA ASP A 584 9.35 -48.41 19.50
C ASP A 584 7.98 -47.88 19.97
N GLY A 585 7.93 -46.60 20.36
CA GLY A 585 6.73 -45.89 20.77
C GLY A 585 6.41 -46.07 22.25
N GLN A 586 7.21 -46.84 23.00
CA GLN A 586 7.03 -47.06 24.43
C GLN A 586 7.80 -46.03 25.26
N ALA A 587 7.27 -45.67 26.43
CA ALA A 587 7.89 -44.67 27.31
C ALA A 587 8.92 -45.25 28.30
N ASP A 588 9.17 -46.56 28.27
CA ASP A 588 9.96 -47.27 29.30
C ASP A 588 11.41 -46.76 29.39
N ASP A 589 12.04 -46.46 28.25
CA ASP A 589 13.43 -45.97 28.16
C ASP A 589 13.58 -44.50 28.60
N TRP A 590 12.47 -43.80 28.82
CA TRP A 590 12.43 -42.36 29.12
C TRP A 590 12.33 -42.05 30.61
N ALA A 591 12.36 -43.08 31.46
CA ALA A 591 12.36 -42.94 32.91
C ALA A 591 13.57 -42.12 33.39
N GLY A 592 13.32 -40.97 34.02
CA GLY A 592 14.35 -40.06 34.52
C GLY A 592 14.84 -39.02 33.52
N VAL A 593 14.29 -38.99 32.30
CA VAL A 593 14.47 -37.86 31.38
C VAL A 593 13.49 -36.76 31.77
N GLU A 594 14.03 -35.58 32.07
CA GLU A 594 13.25 -34.40 32.39
C GLU A 594 12.42 -33.93 31.18
N PRO A 595 11.15 -33.52 31.39
CA PRO A 595 10.33 -32.98 30.31
C PRO A 595 10.80 -31.58 29.91
N LEU A 596 10.59 -31.23 28.64
CA LEU A 596 10.79 -29.86 28.15
C LEU A 596 9.73 -28.92 28.75
N PRO A 597 10.04 -27.63 28.96
CA PRO A 597 9.06 -26.63 29.35
C PRO A 597 8.12 -26.32 28.18
N TRP A 598 7.01 -27.05 28.11
CA TRP A 598 6.00 -26.98 27.04
C TRP A 598 4.89 -25.98 27.45
N THR A 599 4.44 -25.10 26.55
CA THR A 599 3.28 -24.20 26.80
C THR A 599 1.97 -24.94 26.50
N GLU A 600 1.06 -24.94 27.48
CA GLU A 600 -0.20 -25.71 27.47
C GLU A 600 -1.35 -24.88 26.90
N GLY A 601 -2.06 -25.41 25.88
CA GLY A 601 -3.18 -24.72 25.23
C GLY A 601 -4.58 -25.25 25.59
N THR A 602 -4.73 -26.53 25.98
CA THR A 602 -6.02 -27.17 26.33
C THR A 602 -5.82 -28.41 27.22
N ASP A 603 -6.90 -28.95 27.82
CA ASP A 603 -6.93 -30.10 28.75
C ASP A 603 -6.46 -31.47 28.17
N ALA A 604 -6.03 -31.54 26.90
CA ALA A 604 -5.47 -32.74 26.27
C ALA A 604 -3.93 -32.75 26.44
N ILE A 605 -3.47 -33.15 27.63
CA ILE A 605 -2.08 -32.92 28.05
C ILE A 605 -1.15 -34.06 27.60
N GLY A 606 0.12 -33.75 27.37
CA GLY A 606 1.16 -34.76 27.25
C GLY A 606 2.54 -34.13 27.41
N GLN A 607 3.57 -34.94 27.60
CA GLN A 607 4.91 -34.47 27.93
C GLN A 607 5.84 -34.68 26.75
N ALA A 608 6.63 -33.65 26.40
CA ALA A 608 7.76 -33.77 25.48
C ALA A 608 9.01 -34.05 26.29
N ARG A 609 9.76 -35.07 25.88
CA ARG A 609 11.10 -35.36 26.36
C ARG A 609 12.02 -35.44 25.17
N VAL A 610 13.24 -34.95 25.35
CA VAL A 610 14.27 -35.00 24.33
C VAL A 610 15.59 -35.39 24.99
N VAL A 611 16.35 -36.27 24.35
CA VAL A 611 17.73 -36.59 24.71
C VAL A 611 18.57 -36.65 23.44
N TRP A 612 19.88 -36.56 23.58
CA TRP A 612 20.78 -36.71 22.43
C TRP A 612 21.82 -37.81 22.66
N ARG A 613 22.35 -38.31 21.55
CA ARG A 613 23.45 -39.26 21.48
C ARG A 613 24.34 -38.90 20.29
N ASP A 614 25.51 -39.54 20.17
CA ASP A 614 26.45 -39.22 19.09
C ASP A 614 25.89 -39.54 17.69
N ASP A 615 24.90 -40.42 17.61
CA ASP A 615 24.21 -40.82 16.39
C ASP A 615 22.99 -39.95 16.05
N GLY A 616 22.44 -39.17 16.97
CA GLY A 616 21.32 -38.29 16.65
C GLY A 616 20.54 -37.76 17.86
N LEU A 617 19.39 -37.16 17.55
CA LEU A 617 18.43 -36.63 18.52
C LEU A 617 17.26 -37.60 18.66
N TYR A 618 16.83 -37.83 19.89
CA TYR A 618 15.70 -38.68 20.21
C TYR A 618 14.64 -37.84 20.91
N GLY A 619 13.36 -38.12 20.65
CA GLY A 619 12.27 -37.49 21.38
C GLY A 619 11.09 -38.41 21.62
N LEU A 620 10.36 -38.14 22.70
CA LEU A 620 9.09 -38.77 23.06
C LEU A 620 8.08 -37.67 23.33
N VAL A 621 6.89 -37.81 22.75
CA VAL A 621 5.72 -36.99 23.03
C VAL A 621 4.56 -37.90 23.37
N THR A 622 3.89 -37.64 24.48
CA THR A 622 2.59 -38.26 24.79
C THR A 622 1.46 -37.29 24.45
N SER A 623 0.25 -37.81 24.26
CA SER A 623 -0.98 -37.03 24.04
C SER A 623 -2.14 -37.72 24.74
N PHE A 624 -2.94 -36.98 25.51
CA PHE A 624 -4.21 -37.46 26.08
C PHE A 624 -5.36 -37.23 25.08
N ASP A 625 -5.24 -37.83 23.90
CA ASP A 625 -6.27 -37.83 22.87
C ASP A 625 -6.64 -39.27 22.48
N PRO A 626 -7.78 -39.81 22.96
CA PRO A 626 -8.22 -41.16 22.64
C PRO A 626 -8.82 -41.28 21.24
N ALA A 627 -9.05 -40.17 20.52
CA ALA A 627 -9.80 -40.13 19.26
C ALA A 627 -8.92 -39.71 18.07
N ILE A 628 -7.88 -40.51 17.78
CA ILE A 628 -6.87 -40.19 16.75
C ILE A 628 -7.49 -39.87 15.37
N GLU A 629 -7.43 -38.60 14.96
CA GLU A 629 -7.87 -38.07 13.67
C GLU A 629 -6.69 -37.93 12.68
N VAL A 630 -6.80 -38.57 11.52
CA VAL A 630 -5.77 -38.51 10.46
C VAL A 630 -6.37 -38.19 9.09
N ASN A 631 -5.68 -37.32 8.35
CA ASN A 631 -6.01 -36.86 7.01
C ASN A 631 -4.73 -36.72 6.17
N ASP A 632 -4.42 -37.74 5.37
CA ASP A 632 -3.23 -37.76 4.52
C ASP A 632 -3.19 -36.64 3.47
N GLY A 633 -4.34 -36.03 3.15
CA GLY A 633 -4.41 -34.87 2.25
C GLY A 633 -3.98 -33.55 2.92
N GLN A 634 -3.98 -33.51 4.26
CA GLN A 634 -3.58 -32.36 5.07
C GLN A 634 -2.82 -32.84 6.32
N PRO A 635 -1.64 -33.48 6.16
CA PRO A 635 -0.94 -34.10 7.27
C PRO A 635 -0.54 -33.11 8.38
N TRP A 636 -0.46 -31.82 8.07
CA TRP A 636 -0.21 -30.74 9.03
C TRP A 636 -1.39 -30.45 9.98
N THR A 637 -2.56 -31.08 9.79
CA THR A 637 -3.69 -31.02 10.73
C THR A 637 -3.92 -32.34 11.48
N ASN A 638 -3.17 -33.40 11.16
CA ASN A 638 -3.36 -34.70 11.82
C ASN A 638 -3.04 -34.62 13.30
N ASP A 639 -3.63 -35.52 14.07
CA ASP A 639 -3.16 -35.82 15.41
C ASP A 639 -1.74 -36.33 15.33
N GLY A 640 -0.83 -35.61 15.96
CA GLY A 640 0.58 -35.94 15.88
C GLY A 640 1.48 -34.77 16.23
N LEU A 641 2.77 -34.96 15.93
CA LEU A 641 3.83 -34.06 16.28
C LEU A 641 4.44 -33.44 15.02
N GLN A 642 4.58 -32.12 15.03
CA GLN A 642 5.46 -31.43 14.10
C GLN A 642 6.74 -31.03 14.83
N VAL A 643 7.88 -31.40 14.26
CA VAL A 643 9.20 -31.09 14.80
C VAL A 643 9.92 -30.19 13.81
N PHE A 644 10.34 -29.00 14.25
CA PHE A 644 11.15 -28.10 13.44
C PHE A 644 12.49 -27.87 14.11
N ILE A 645 13.56 -27.98 13.33
CA ILE A 645 14.94 -27.97 13.83
C ILE A 645 15.76 -26.98 13.02
N GLU A 646 16.45 -26.05 13.68
CA GLU A 646 17.49 -25.21 13.08
C GLU A 646 18.84 -25.62 13.67
N VAL A 647 19.60 -26.34 12.85
CA VAL A 647 20.81 -27.06 13.29
C VAL A 647 21.88 -26.15 13.90
N ASP A 648 21.98 -24.91 13.45
CA ASP A 648 23.00 -23.95 13.90
C ASP A 648 22.46 -22.89 14.86
N ASN A 649 21.19 -22.99 15.27
CA ASN A 649 20.50 -22.06 16.17
C ASN A 649 20.72 -20.58 15.81
N ALA A 650 20.82 -20.25 14.51
CA ALA A 650 21.04 -18.86 14.10
C ALA A 650 19.78 -17.99 14.22
N ARG A 651 18.63 -18.60 14.49
CA ARG A 651 17.33 -17.98 14.75
C ARG A 651 16.89 -17.04 13.64
N ARG A 652 16.89 -17.58 12.42
CA ARG A 652 16.55 -16.84 11.20
C ARG A 652 15.04 -16.65 11.06
N ARG A 653 14.61 -15.57 10.42
CA ARG A 653 13.19 -15.25 10.15
C ARG A 653 12.50 -16.15 9.13
N GLY A 654 13.23 -17.07 8.53
CA GLY A 654 12.72 -17.99 7.54
C GLY A 654 13.59 -19.23 7.50
N HIS A 655 13.03 -20.32 6.98
CA HIS A 655 13.81 -21.52 6.80
C HIS A 655 15.04 -21.29 5.94
N SER A 656 16.11 -21.98 6.31
CA SER A 656 17.39 -21.96 5.62
C SER A 656 17.82 -23.39 5.27
N PRO A 657 18.95 -23.57 4.55
CA PRO A 657 19.59 -24.88 4.40
C PRO A 657 19.90 -25.61 5.72
N HIS A 658 19.85 -24.92 6.85
CA HIS A 658 20.03 -25.48 8.20
C HIS A 658 18.71 -25.84 8.89
N SER A 659 17.57 -25.59 8.26
CA SER A 659 16.24 -25.91 8.81
C SER A 659 15.75 -27.28 8.34
N ARG A 660 15.12 -28.02 9.26
CA ARG A 660 14.42 -29.29 9.01
C ARG A 660 13.00 -29.19 9.56
N GLY A 661 12.03 -29.72 8.83
CA GLY A 661 10.67 -29.96 9.33
C GLY A 661 10.37 -31.45 9.31
N LEU A 662 9.70 -31.95 10.33
CA LEU A 662 9.19 -33.32 10.39
C LEU A 662 7.71 -33.26 10.76
N LEU A 663 6.88 -34.00 10.04
CA LEU A 663 5.49 -34.25 10.41
C LEU A 663 5.38 -35.73 10.75
N LEU A 664 5.00 -36.03 11.98
CA LEU A 664 4.97 -37.36 12.58
C LEU A 664 3.55 -37.62 13.08
N TRP A 665 2.88 -38.67 12.61
CA TRP A 665 1.53 -38.99 13.11
C TRP A 665 1.26 -40.49 13.23
N PRO A 666 0.41 -40.91 14.18
CA PRO A 666 0.02 -42.30 14.36
C PRO A 666 -0.70 -42.86 13.12
N THR A 667 -0.60 -44.17 12.92
CA THR A 667 -1.33 -44.90 11.87
C THR A 667 -2.30 -45.91 12.50
N PRO A 668 -3.40 -45.46 13.10
CA PRO A 668 -4.31 -46.32 13.85
C PRO A 668 -4.86 -47.49 13.01
N GLN A 669 -4.93 -47.33 11.68
CA GLN A 669 -5.40 -48.38 10.76
C GLN A 669 -4.45 -49.59 10.70
N THR A 670 -3.17 -49.42 11.04
CA THR A 670 -2.16 -50.50 11.07
C THR A 670 -1.85 -51.00 12.48
N GLY A 671 -2.44 -50.37 13.50
CA GLY A 671 -2.12 -50.59 14.92
C GLY A 671 -0.79 -49.97 15.37
N PRO A 672 -0.45 -50.06 16.67
CA PRO A 672 0.82 -49.59 17.24
C PRO A 672 2.04 -50.14 16.50
N GLY A 673 3.08 -49.32 16.34
CA GLY A 673 4.27 -49.67 15.56
C GLY A 673 4.83 -48.45 14.84
N ALA A 674 5.30 -48.63 13.61
CA ALA A 674 5.83 -47.53 12.81
C ALA A 674 4.77 -46.44 12.58
N ALA A 675 5.14 -45.18 12.77
CA ALA A 675 4.30 -44.02 12.52
C ALA A 675 4.52 -43.48 11.09
N SER A 676 3.59 -42.66 10.60
CA SER A 676 3.79 -41.96 9.34
C SER A 676 4.69 -40.76 9.54
N THR A 677 5.62 -40.56 8.59
CA THR A 677 6.65 -39.51 8.66
C THR A 677 6.79 -38.81 7.31
N ILE A 678 6.77 -37.48 7.34
CA ILE A 678 7.23 -36.62 6.24
C ILE A 678 8.42 -35.81 6.72
N VAL A 679 9.48 -35.80 5.93
CA VAL A 679 10.66 -34.95 6.17
C VAL A 679 10.67 -33.81 5.15
N GLU A 680 10.70 -32.58 5.64
CA GLU A 680 10.91 -31.36 4.86
C GLU A 680 12.36 -30.87 5.04
N VAL A 681 13.15 -30.89 3.96
CA VAL A 681 14.47 -30.26 3.91
C VAL A 681 14.37 -28.97 3.10
N HIS A 682 14.73 -27.84 3.72
CA HIS A 682 14.61 -26.53 3.09
C HIS A 682 15.91 -26.15 2.36
N GLY A 683 16.01 -26.45 1.07
CA GLY A 683 17.08 -25.94 0.20
C GLY A 683 16.79 -24.50 -0.23
N GLY A 684 17.80 -23.63 -0.24
CA GLY A 684 17.64 -22.22 -0.65
C GLY A 684 16.85 -22.04 -1.95
N ALA A 685 15.99 -21.01 -1.96
CA ALA A 685 15.12 -20.59 -3.07
C ALA A 685 14.33 -21.74 -3.75
N GLY A 686 13.44 -22.39 -3.00
CA GLY A 686 12.23 -23.01 -3.58
C GLY A 686 12.23 -24.53 -3.76
N LEU A 687 13.22 -25.27 -3.25
CA LEU A 687 13.15 -26.73 -3.22
C LEU A 687 12.56 -27.21 -1.88
N ARG A 688 11.29 -27.63 -1.93
CA ARG A 688 10.68 -28.54 -0.95
C ARG A 688 10.85 -29.95 -1.48
N ASP A 689 11.95 -30.62 -1.16
CA ASP A 689 12.03 -32.08 -1.33
C ASP A 689 11.26 -32.72 -0.17
N ALA A 690 9.93 -32.65 -0.24
CA ALA A 690 9.05 -33.40 0.64
C ALA A 690 8.99 -34.85 0.11
N GLY A 691 9.54 -35.78 0.89
CA GLY A 691 9.53 -37.21 0.58
C GLY A 691 9.06 -38.01 1.79
N MET A 692 8.44 -39.17 1.52
CA MET A 692 8.31 -40.21 2.55
C MET A 692 9.73 -40.65 2.96
N ASP A 693 9.89 -40.99 4.23
CA ASP A 693 11.13 -41.20 5.01
C ASP A 693 12.26 -42.06 4.37
N GLU A 694 11.99 -42.86 3.34
CA GLU A 694 12.91 -43.91 2.82
C GLU A 694 14.35 -43.44 2.45
N GLY A 695 14.61 -42.13 2.33
CA GLY A 695 15.93 -41.57 2.04
C GLY A 695 16.66 -40.85 3.20
N TYR A 696 16.00 -40.52 4.31
CA TYR A 696 16.57 -39.61 5.33
C TYR A 696 17.00 -40.29 6.62
N GLY A 697 16.53 -41.52 6.87
CA GLY A 697 16.92 -42.31 8.05
C GLY A 697 16.37 -41.77 9.35
N VAL A 698 15.26 -41.01 9.30
CA VAL A 698 14.44 -40.73 10.48
C VAL A 698 13.78 -42.05 10.87
N ASP A 699 13.54 -42.25 12.16
CA ASP A 699 12.74 -43.39 12.64
C ASP A 699 11.65 -42.84 13.54
N CYS A 700 10.43 -43.34 13.40
CA CYS A 700 9.30 -42.87 14.18
C CYS A 700 8.33 -44.02 14.46
N HIS A 701 8.02 -44.20 15.73
CA HIS A 701 7.08 -45.21 16.19
C HIS A 701 6.03 -44.58 17.09
N TRP A 702 4.87 -45.22 17.18
CA TRP A 702 3.78 -44.81 18.04
C TRP A 702 3.19 -45.99 18.80
N ALA A 703 2.64 -45.72 19.98
CA ALA A 703 1.88 -46.68 20.77
C ALA A 703 0.61 -46.05 21.35
N GLU A 704 -0.41 -46.87 21.54
CA GLU A 704 -1.57 -46.50 22.34
C GLU A 704 -1.18 -46.41 23.82
N THR A 705 -1.75 -45.43 24.52
CA THR A 705 -1.66 -45.30 25.97
C THR A 705 -3.08 -45.36 26.56
N ASP A 706 -3.21 -45.49 27.87
CA ASP A 706 -4.53 -45.57 28.53
C ASP A 706 -5.43 -44.36 28.21
N ASP A 707 -4.83 -43.18 27.98
CA ASP A 707 -5.53 -41.90 27.80
C ASP A 707 -5.36 -41.30 26.39
N GLY A 708 -4.65 -41.98 25.48
CA GLY A 708 -4.41 -41.49 24.12
C GLY A 708 -3.28 -42.22 23.41
N TYR A 709 -2.21 -41.50 23.06
CA TYR A 709 -1.08 -42.08 22.32
C TYR A 709 0.29 -41.49 22.71
N ALA A 710 1.35 -42.22 22.36
CA ALA A 710 2.73 -41.78 22.45
C ALA A 710 3.37 -41.86 21.06
N ILE A 711 4.20 -40.87 20.71
CA ILE A 711 5.06 -40.84 19.53
C ILE A 711 6.50 -40.74 19.99
N GLU A 712 7.33 -41.68 19.55
CA GLU A 712 8.76 -41.68 19.76
C GLU A 712 9.46 -41.52 18.41
N PHE A 713 10.51 -40.70 18.36
CA PHE A 713 11.22 -40.41 17.13
C PHE A 713 12.73 -40.34 17.32
N TYR A 714 13.45 -40.61 16.24
CA TYR A 714 14.89 -40.45 16.10
C TYR A 714 15.21 -39.66 14.84
N VAL A 715 16.05 -38.64 14.99
CA VAL A 715 16.58 -37.83 13.90
C VAL A 715 18.09 -38.05 13.80
N PRO A 716 18.60 -38.59 12.68
CA PRO A 716 20.00 -38.97 12.58
C PRO A 716 20.92 -37.75 12.52
N ALA A 717 22.13 -37.90 13.08
CA ALA A 717 23.19 -36.90 13.06
C ALA A 717 23.54 -36.45 11.63
N SER A 718 23.37 -37.31 10.62
CA SER A 718 23.55 -36.93 9.21
C SER A 718 22.60 -35.82 8.77
N LEU A 719 21.36 -35.81 9.27
CA LEU A 719 20.36 -34.78 8.98
C LEU A 719 20.58 -33.50 9.81
N LEU A 720 21.15 -33.68 11.01
CA LEU A 720 21.48 -32.64 11.98
C LEU A 720 22.90 -32.06 11.81
N ALA A 721 23.61 -32.39 10.73
CA ALA A 721 25.01 -32.05 10.52
C ALA A 721 25.94 -32.53 11.66
N ALA A 722 26.27 -33.82 11.68
CA ALA A 722 26.92 -34.57 12.75
C ALA A 722 28.01 -33.87 13.58
N GLN A 723 28.76 -32.92 13.01
CA GLN A 723 29.67 -32.06 13.77
C GLN A 723 29.00 -31.20 14.88
N SER A 724 27.69 -30.99 14.81
CA SER A 724 26.88 -30.28 15.82
C SER A 724 26.47 -31.18 17.00
N MET A 725 26.65 -32.50 16.89
CA MET A 725 26.27 -33.46 17.94
C MET A 725 27.39 -33.59 18.98
N VAL A 726 27.79 -32.49 19.59
CA VAL A 726 28.82 -32.43 20.66
C VAL A 726 28.34 -31.61 21.85
N PRO A 727 28.83 -31.88 23.07
CA PRO A 727 28.40 -31.12 24.25
C PRO A 727 28.69 -29.63 24.11
N GLY A 728 27.74 -28.79 24.53
CA GLY A 728 27.76 -27.34 24.42
C GLY A 728 27.15 -26.79 23.13
N SER A 729 26.85 -27.63 22.14
CA SER A 729 26.18 -27.18 20.91
C SER A 729 24.75 -26.78 21.18
N GLU A 730 24.28 -25.75 20.50
CA GLU A 730 22.90 -25.28 20.58
C GLU A 730 22.17 -25.55 19.27
N ILE A 731 20.90 -25.95 19.39
CA ILE A 731 20.01 -26.27 18.27
C ILE A 731 18.70 -25.51 18.50
N GLY A 732 18.22 -24.82 17.47
CA GLY A 732 16.88 -24.26 17.47
C GLY A 732 15.86 -25.40 17.35
N LEU A 733 14.87 -25.45 18.25
CA LEU A 733 13.88 -26.52 18.29
C LEU A 733 12.48 -25.94 18.49
N CYS A 734 11.53 -26.40 17.67
CA CYS A 734 10.12 -26.17 17.87
C CYS A 734 9.33 -27.47 17.78
N LEU A 735 8.49 -27.73 18.79
CA LEU A 735 7.60 -28.89 18.83
C LEU A 735 6.15 -28.40 18.84
N LEU A 736 5.34 -28.83 17.88
CA LEU A 736 3.90 -28.51 17.82
C LEU A 736 3.10 -29.80 17.90
N LEU A 737 2.44 -30.05 19.04
CA LEU A 737 1.48 -31.14 19.18
C LEU A 737 0.13 -30.71 18.59
N ARG A 738 -0.47 -31.57 17.78
CA ARG A 738 -1.73 -31.32 17.06
C ARG A 738 -2.80 -32.32 17.50
N ASN A 739 -4.05 -31.85 17.48
CA ASN A 739 -5.27 -32.59 17.81
C ASN A 739 -6.38 -32.35 16.75
N GLY A 740 -6.07 -32.60 15.48
CA GLY A 740 -7.04 -32.47 14.38
C GLY A 740 -7.18 -31.03 13.86
N SER A 741 -6.33 -30.11 14.34
CA SER A 741 -6.50 -28.67 14.15
C SER A 741 -5.25 -27.95 13.65
N ILE A 742 -5.45 -26.79 12.99
CA ILE A 742 -4.37 -25.89 12.54
C ILE A 742 -3.74 -25.11 13.71
N ALA A 743 -4.40 -25.02 14.87
CA ALA A 743 -3.81 -24.48 16.08
C ALA A 743 -3.14 -25.61 16.87
N PRO A 744 -1.93 -25.42 17.43
CA PRO A 744 -1.31 -26.46 18.23
C PRO A 744 -2.06 -26.63 19.56
N ALA A 745 -2.20 -27.87 20.02
CA ALA A 745 -2.74 -28.18 21.34
C ALA A 745 -1.72 -27.85 22.45
N ALA A 746 -0.43 -28.01 22.12
CA ALA A 746 0.70 -27.61 22.96
C ALA A 746 1.91 -27.24 22.07
N SER A 747 2.74 -26.28 22.51
CA SER A 747 3.92 -25.84 21.74
C SER A 747 5.20 -25.60 22.58
N PHE A 748 6.33 -26.18 22.14
CA PHE A 748 7.66 -25.82 22.65
C PHE A 748 8.21 -24.84 21.63
N CYS A 749 8.18 -23.56 21.95
CA CYS A 749 8.74 -22.49 21.14
C CYS A 749 9.06 -21.31 22.05
N ALA A 750 9.84 -20.34 21.54
CA ALA A 750 10.09 -19.12 22.26
C ALA A 750 8.91 -18.16 22.19
N GLU A 751 8.22 -18.14 21.04
CA GLU A 751 7.06 -17.30 20.79
C GLU A 751 5.99 -18.08 20.01
N GLU A 752 4.74 -18.01 20.48
CA GLU A 752 3.60 -18.63 19.81
C GLU A 752 2.99 -17.70 18.75
N GLY A 753 2.68 -18.27 17.58
CA GLY A 753 2.07 -17.55 16.47
C GLY A 753 1.54 -18.49 15.39
N SER A 754 0.65 -17.98 14.54
CA SER A 754 0.05 -18.75 13.44
C SER A 754 1.09 -19.24 12.40
N ASP A 755 2.26 -18.62 12.38
CA ASP A 755 3.36 -18.88 11.45
C ASP A 755 4.64 -19.38 12.14
N THR A 756 4.61 -19.75 13.43
CA THR A 756 5.80 -20.21 14.18
C THR A 756 6.57 -21.29 13.43
N TRP A 757 5.87 -22.21 12.76
CA TRP A 757 6.48 -23.27 11.96
C TRP A 757 7.40 -22.79 10.82
N ARG A 758 7.23 -21.56 10.29
CA ARG A 758 8.09 -20.95 9.26
C ARG A 758 9.19 -20.05 9.82
N ARG A 759 9.22 -19.86 11.14
CA ARG A 759 9.92 -18.79 11.83
C ARG A 759 10.93 -19.36 12.83
N PRO A 760 12.12 -19.81 12.38
CA PRO A 760 13.18 -20.25 13.30
C PRO A 760 13.54 -19.23 14.39
N ASP A 761 13.34 -17.94 14.12
CA ASP A 761 13.46 -16.88 15.10
C ASP A 761 12.46 -16.98 16.27
N MET A 762 11.32 -17.65 16.08
CA MET A 762 10.31 -17.90 17.11
C MET A 762 10.51 -19.28 17.80
N TRP A 763 11.46 -20.09 17.34
CA TRP A 763 11.70 -21.41 17.93
C TRP A 763 12.44 -21.28 19.27
N GLY A 764 12.23 -22.27 20.14
CA GLY A 764 13.03 -22.40 21.35
C GLY A 764 14.46 -22.81 20.99
N ALA A 765 15.33 -22.89 22.00
CA ALA A 765 16.67 -23.43 21.85
C ALA A 765 16.88 -24.59 22.83
N ILE A 766 17.63 -25.59 22.41
CA ILE A 766 18.17 -26.64 23.28
C ILE A 766 19.69 -26.59 23.27
N ARG A 767 20.31 -26.88 24.41
CA ARG A 767 21.77 -27.04 24.52
C ARG A 767 22.09 -28.49 24.83
N LEU A 768 22.95 -29.09 24.02
CA LEU A 768 23.39 -30.47 24.20
C LEU A 768 24.34 -30.56 25.39
N SER A 769 23.92 -31.15 26.49
CA SER A 769 24.74 -31.28 27.70
C SER A 769 25.46 -32.63 27.73
N ALA A 770 26.61 -32.72 28.40
CA ALA A 770 27.34 -33.98 28.53
C ALA A 770 26.66 -35.02 29.45
N GLY A 771 25.59 -34.62 30.15
CA GLY A 771 25.00 -35.36 31.27
C GLY A 771 25.58 -34.95 32.61
#